data_AF-A0AA36I424-F1
#
_entry.id   AF-A0AA36I424-F1
#
_cell.length_a   1.000
_cell.length_b   1.000
_cell.length_c   1.000
_cell.angle_alpha   90.00
_cell.angle_beta   90.00
_cell.angle_gamma   90.00
#
_symmetry.space_group_name_H-M   'P 1'
#
loop_
_entity.id
_entity.type
_entity.pdbx_description
1 polymer ?
#
loop_
_entity_poly.entity_id
_entity_poly.type
_entity_poly.pdbx_seq_one_letter_code
_entity_poly.pdbx_strand_id
1 'polypeptide(L)'
;MFRLIPALSALWFASADMYLNSPRGSNNKLREQSNNVQNANRLFDSQNNAASGYQIGDDCKPACKDGNNNYDVTVEGATKGTMKFYQGSELYLEWHMQHGCGVGHPNLRCQIILQYMTEEENPTLRDGTNQDSAGGDGEDPTEEESAEVSRGYHEPMDYWQDCIARERNKGLYTADQQMDNNGGATATRQNPNGNGRRRGNQRHGLECPEERDYYPYWHPSPWHDIAILTDEPQERCAYYQTESQNVKAKGYCSQAQYNSPDACQGNGGEWKEQAPFEEPPPDCTGGIASRDNHNGNVRNGQPQYYVWRIPEFLKGRVVLRVRYNITTGDFGLGSLANPKEDGAAISGIKADSFFMDSRFNDPNPGNRRRSVFAGRPSVPVPLAQDPVADWLGLGETGQDTSRLLQLQVNTNQFGRTFEDRTHTFLVVERPADVPMSKRIVNYNVRGRRGNIVQVYPSVEYDFIPANLVVEQGTLLHFQWTGSDANNNNNAGNGRAGTDRSNLVQVQSRSETVPLPIEKPPGGFAPACIDFPGMASATVESQPPLSFVLKGGDKAFINQRPPLGTIAVVTTPQRLKGRKLVDRFAYLDQDTIVTCNWTNCKQLNGASAYFDGGLVEMKVAGTHHVASTRNNDFSNRSHKASITVTGFNLELYENIAVGVGRFAGILHPGGFCFLVLAVYLCVAVHAYRKPGSWVFSRRYRPRILGCCLRKATMEALVEERRQLVAKQRKEWAKRANAHTADEEGGTDKAAEVALPEESMSWFQGTKRCFRQCGLGEQQLTTLMFGVLNVLVFAIGFLSNLSGGFQKSWAYPVAKARALGFHMHVSRT
;
A
#
# COMPACT_ATOMS: atom_id res chain seq x y z
N MET A 1 -24.64 -58.85 26.41
CA MET A 1 -23.27 -58.40 26.10
C MET A 1 -23.31 -57.55 24.84
N PHE A 2 -23.14 -56.23 24.93
CA PHE A 2 -22.60 -55.41 23.85
C PHE A 2 -21.79 -54.31 24.52
N ARG A 3 -20.50 -54.17 24.15
CA ARG A 3 -19.58 -53.25 24.82
C ARG A 3 -19.82 -51.83 24.34
N LEU A 4 -20.07 -50.93 25.29
CA LEU A 4 -19.89 -49.49 25.09
C LEU A 4 -18.42 -49.24 24.73
N ILE A 5 -18.18 -48.75 23.52
CA ILE A 5 -16.93 -48.10 23.17
C ILE A 5 -17.15 -46.61 23.44
N PRO A 6 -16.45 -45.98 24.40
CA PRO A 6 -16.47 -44.53 24.49
C PRO A 6 -15.74 -44.00 23.26
N ALA A 7 -16.47 -43.30 22.39
CA ALA A 7 -15.86 -42.52 21.33
C ALA A 7 -15.04 -41.40 22.01
N LEU A 8 -13.73 -41.64 22.16
CA LEU A 8 -12.77 -40.62 22.54
C LEU A 8 -12.96 -39.43 21.60
N SER A 9 -13.51 -38.36 22.18
CA SER A 9 -13.85 -37.15 21.45
C SER A 9 -12.54 -36.49 21.04
N ALA A 10 -12.07 -36.81 19.84
CA ALA A 10 -11.13 -35.97 19.14
C ALA A 10 -11.85 -34.64 18.90
N LEU A 11 -11.71 -33.71 19.86
CA LEU A 11 -12.00 -32.30 19.69
C LEU A 11 -11.00 -31.78 18.67
N TRP A 12 -11.32 -32.00 17.40
CA TRP A 12 -10.78 -31.24 16.30
C TRP A 12 -11.26 -29.81 16.50
N PHE A 13 -10.46 -29.00 17.19
CA PHE A 13 -10.60 -27.56 17.17
C PHE A 13 -10.70 -27.12 15.71
N ALA A 14 -11.67 -26.26 15.40
CA ALA A 14 -11.75 -25.66 14.08
C ALA A 14 -10.55 -24.71 13.91
N SER A 15 -9.45 -25.25 13.37
CA SER A 15 -8.26 -24.50 12.99
C SER A 15 -8.52 -23.80 11.66
N ALA A 16 -8.99 -22.57 11.78
CA ALA A 16 -9.06 -21.52 10.78
C ALA A 16 -9.15 -20.20 11.55
N ASP A 17 -8.78 -19.07 10.93
CA ASP A 17 -9.64 -17.89 10.83
C ASP A 17 -8.95 -16.65 10.23
N MET A 18 -7.60 -16.64 10.08
CA MET A 18 -6.84 -15.57 9.43
C MET A 18 -5.70 -16.12 8.54
N TYR A 19 -5.53 -15.64 7.30
CA TYR A 19 -4.45 -16.09 6.40
C TYR A 19 -3.83 -14.92 5.64
N LEU A 20 -2.54 -14.66 5.82
CA LEU A 20 -1.85 -13.53 5.18
C LEU A 20 -1.33 -13.92 3.79
N ASN A 21 -1.83 -13.24 2.75
CA ASN A 21 -1.55 -13.55 1.35
C ASN A 21 -0.50 -12.63 0.70
N SER A 22 -0.38 -11.39 1.16
CA SER A 22 0.67 -10.48 0.72
C SER A 22 1.13 -9.51 1.83
N PRO A 23 2.45 -9.36 2.07
CA PRO A 23 3.49 -10.34 1.71
C PRO A 23 3.12 -11.75 2.21
N ARG A 24 3.76 -12.79 1.66
CA ARG A 24 3.35 -14.17 1.92
C ARG A 24 3.50 -14.54 3.41
N GLY A 25 2.37 -14.86 4.06
CA GLY A 25 2.33 -15.40 5.43
C GLY A 25 3.02 -16.76 5.52
N SER A 26 3.85 -16.93 6.55
CA SER A 26 4.57 -18.19 6.77
C SER A 26 3.64 -19.26 7.38
N ASN A 27 2.74 -18.88 8.29
CA ASN A 27 2.00 -19.78 9.18
C ASN A 27 2.93 -20.89 9.73
N ASN A 28 4.07 -20.54 10.32
CA ASN A 28 5.13 -21.47 10.77
C ASN A 28 5.86 -22.32 9.71
N LYS A 29 5.45 -22.31 8.42
CA LYS A 29 6.15 -23.08 7.38
C LYS A 29 7.58 -22.59 7.17
N LEU A 30 8.43 -23.49 6.68
CA LEU A 30 9.72 -23.17 6.09
C LEU A 30 9.85 -23.85 4.72
N ARG A 31 10.20 -25.14 4.68
CA ARG A 31 10.60 -25.87 3.44
C ARG A 31 9.97 -27.27 3.32
N GLU A 32 8.89 -27.50 4.04
CA GLU A 32 8.12 -28.74 3.95
C GLU A 32 7.48 -28.94 2.58
N GLN A 33 7.66 -30.13 2.00
CA GLN A 33 6.95 -30.54 0.78
C GLN A 33 5.51 -30.98 1.01
N SER A 34 5.08 -31.12 2.27
CA SER A 34 3.67 -31.29 2.62
C SER A 34 2.90 -29.99 2.45
N ASN A 35 1.60 -30.07 2.16
CA ASN A 35 0.74 -28.88 2.18
C ASN A 35 0.56 -28.35 3.62
N ASN A 36 0.62 -29.23 4.61
CA ASN A 36 0.57 -28.92 6.03
C ASN A 36 1.95 -28.55 6.57
N VAL A 37 1.96 -27.59 7.50
CA VAL A 37 3.08 -27.29 8.42
C VAL A 37 3.61 -28.58 9.05
N GLN A 38 4.94 -28.73 9.07
CA GLN A 38 5.59 -29.87 9.74
C GLN A 38 5.83 -29.64 11.23
N ASN A 39 6.10 -28.40 11.63
CA ASN A 39 6.25 -28.02 13.04
C ASN A 39 5.52 -26.69 13.32
N ALA A 40 4.37 -26.76 13.99
CA ALA A 40 3.57 -25.60 14.37
C ALA A 40 4.16 -24.81 15.55
N ASN A 41 5.26 -25.28 16.13
CA ASN A 41 5.90 -24.71 17.31
C ASN A 41 7.14 -23.87 16.96
N ARG A 42 7.48 -23.72 15.68
CA ARG A 42 8.76 -23.13 15.24
C ARG A 42 8.89 -21.64 15.60
N LEU A 43 7.88 -20.83 15.29
CA LEU A 43 7.97 -19.35 15.36
C LEU A 43 6.91 -18.73 16.29
N PHE A 44 5.66 -19.18 16.23
CA PHE A 44 4.52 -18.55 16.93
C PHE A 44 3.27 -19.44 16.95
N ASP A 45 2.29 -19.18 17.82
CA ASP A 45 1.03 -19.93 17.86
C ASP A 45 -0.03 -19.24 16.98
N SER A 46 -0.06 -19.65 15.71
CA SER A 46 -0.92 -19.05 14.70
C SER A 46 -2.42 -19.28 14.92
N GLN A 47 -2.80 -20.30 15.70
CA GLN A 47 -4.17 -20.83 15.84
C GLN A 47 -4.84 -21.23 14.50
N ASN A 48 -4.08 -21.22 13.40
CA ASN A 48 -4.56 -21.34 12.04
C ASN A 48 -4.51 -22.78 11.51
N ASN A 49 -5.16 -23.00 10.38
CA ASN A 49 -5.10 -24.28 9.68
C ASN A 49 -3.65 -24.59 9.25
N ALA A 50 -3.12 -25.75 9.62
CA ALA A 50 -1.79 -26.19 9.23
C ALA A 50 -1.56 -26.21 7.71
N ALA A 51 -2.59 -26.39 6.88
CA ALA A 51 -2.46 -26.34 5.44
C ALA A 51 -2.18 -24.93 4.87
N SER A 52 -2.46 -23.87 5.64
CA SER A 52 -2.34 -22.46 5.21
C SER A 52 -0.91 -21.90 5.27
N GLY A 53 -0.69 -20.69 4.76
CA GLY A 53 0.64 -20.07 4.61
C GLY A 53 1.49 -20.67 3.47
N TYR A 54 2.70 -20.16 3.35
CA TYR A 54 3.60 -20.35 2.20
C TYR A 54 5.00 -20.80 2.65
N GLN A 55 5.63 -21.70 1.88
CA GLN A 55 7.04 -22.03 2.03
C GLN A 55 7.93 -20.79 1.78
N ILE A 56 9.12 -20.78 2.39
CA ILE A 56 10.12 -19.71 2.25
C ILE A 56 10.62 -19.60 0.81
N GLY A 57 11.02 -18.39 0.43
CA GLY A 57 11.52 -18.08 -0.90
C GLY A 57 12.87 -18.73 -1.23
N ASP A 58 13.05 -19.09 -2.49
CA ASP A 58 14.29 -19.67 -3.05
C ASP A 58 14.91 -18.78 -4.13
N ASP A 59 16.24 -18.66 -4.17
CA ASP A 59 16.99 -18.06 -5.31
C ASP A 59 17.90 -19.07 -6.04
N CYS A 60 17.57 -20.37 -5.97
CA CYS A 60 18.35 -21.41 -6.67
C CYS A 60 18.34 -21.22 -8.18
N LYS A 61 19.49 -21.49 -8.81
CA LYS A 61 19.67 -21.49 -10.27
C LYS A 61 20.37 -22.80 -10.65
N PRO A 62 19.68 -23.79 -11.25
CA PRO A 62 18.33 -23.72 -11.83
C PRO A 62 17.16 -23.90 -10.84
N ALA A 63 17.24 -24.82 -9.88
CA ALA A 63 16.15 -25.15 -8.93
C ALA A 63 16.68 -25.93 -7.73
N CYS A 64 16.09 -25.74 -6.54
CA CYS A 64 16.46 -26.42 -5.30
C CYS A 64 15.88 -27.85 -5.24
N LYS A 65 16.22 -28.68 -6.22
CA LYS A 65 15.63 -30.01 -6.41
C LYS A 65 16.69 -31.05 -6.73
N ASP A 66 16.66 -32.18 -6.02
CA ASP A 66 17.50 -33.35 -6.27
C ASP A 66 17.14 -34.05 -7.62
N GLY A 67 17.84 -35.15 -7.92
CA GLY A 67 17.57 -35.99 -9.09
C GLY A 67 16.20 -36.69 -9.08
N ASN A 68 15.55 -36.78 -7.92
CA ASN A 68 14.23 -37.40 -7.71
C ASN A 68 13.09 -36.36 -7.64
N ASN A 69 13.40 -35.06 -7.75
CA ASN A 69 12.48 -33.91 -7.54
C ASN A 69 12.02 -33.69 -6.09
N ASN A 70 12.76 -34.19 -5.10
CA ASN A 70 12.63 -33.75 -3.71
C ASN A 70 13.32 -32.39 -3.54
N TYR A 71 12.93 -31.64 -2.52
CA TYR A 71 13.58 -30.37 -2.19
C TYR A 71 14.98 -30.63 -1.62
N ASP A 72 15.98 -29.94 -2.15
CA ASP A 72 17.37 -30.04 -1.69
C ASP A 72 17.82 -28.71 -1.08
N VAL A 73 17.96 -28.70 0.24
CA VAL A 73 18.40 -27.54 1.04
C VAL A 73 19.89 -27.22 0.86
N THR A 74 20.69 -28.14 0.32
CA THR A 74 22.14 -27.95 0.15
C THR A 74 22.48 -27.16 -1.12
N VAL A 75 21.53 -27.01 -2.04
CA VAL A 75 21.70 -26.24 -3.29
C VAL A 75 21.86 -24.76 -2.99
N GLU A 76 22.83 -24.12 -3.64
CA GLU A 76 23.03 -22.68 -3.52
C GLU A 76 21.77 -21.91 -3.96
N GLY A 77 21.26 -21.06 -3.07
CA GLY A 77 20.03 -20.30 -3.25
C GLY A 77 18.83 -20.85 -2.49
N ALA A 78 18.91 -22.07 -1.94
CA ALA A 78 17.84 -22.68 -1.16
C ALA A 78 17.56 -21.85 0.10
N THR A 79 16.29 -21.53 0.35
CA THR A 79 15.82 -20.63 1.43
C THR A 79 16.34 -19.17 1.37
N LYS A 80 16.92 -18.72 0.25
CA LYS A 80 17.54 -17.37 0.12
C LYS A 80 16.72 -16.34 -0.68
N GLY A 81 15.52 -16.69 -1.16
CA GLY A 81 14.66 -15.82 -1.97
C GLY A 81 13.96 -14.71 -1.17
N THR A 82 14.73 -13.73 -0.69
CA THR A 82 14.28 -12.68 0.24
C THR A 82 13.70 -11.47 -0.48
N MET A 83 12.45 -11.12 -0.18
CA MET A 83 11.79 -9.92 -0.72
C MET A 83 12.44 -8.63 -0.20
N LYS A 84 12.45 -7.58 -1.02
CA LYS A 84 13.00 -6.24 -0.71
C LYS A 84 11.96 -5.15 -0.94
N PHE A 85 11.80 -4.19 -0.05
CA PHE A 85 10.88 -3.07 -0.27
C PHE A 85 11.57 -1.74 0.03
N TYR A 86 11.24 -0.71 -0.73
CA TYR A 86 11.87 0.60 -0.58
C TYR A 86 11.17 1.43 0.50
N GLN A 87 11.94 2.17 1.28
CA GLN A 87 11.43 3.24 2.16
C GLN A 87 10.45 4.16 1.41
N GLY A 88 9.31 4.46 2.00
CA GLY A 88 8.25 5.27 1.41
C GLY A 88 7.62 4.67 0.15
N SER A 89 7.62 3.34 0.00
CA SER A 89 6.84 2.64 -1.03
C SER A 89 5.51 2.13 -0.48
N GLU A 90 4.52 2.03 -1.35
CA GLU A 90 3.17 1.53 -1.05
C GLU A 90 3.17 -0.01 -1.20
N LEU A 91 2.88 -0.73 -0.12
CA LEU A 91 2.81 -2.18 -0.04
C LEU A 91 1.38 -2.62 0.29
N TYR A 92 0.81 -3.50 -0.55
CA TYR A 92 -0.52 -4.07 -0.30
C TYR A 92 -0.41 -5.21 0.70
N LEU A 93 -0.84 -4.96 1.93
CA LEU A 93 -1.03 -5.98 2.97
C LEU A 93 -2.38 -6.63 2.74
N GLU A 94 -2.46 -7.90 2.33
CA GLU A 94 -3.71 -8.57 1.95
C GLU A 94 -3.89 -9.90 2.69
N TRP A 95 -5.10 -10.16 3.17
CA TRP A 95 -5.42 -11.35 3.93
C TRP A 95 -6.83 -11.90 3.65
N HIS A 96 -7.04 -13.16 4.02
CA HIS A 96 -8.35 -13.81 4.08
C HIS A 96 -8.72 -14.09 5.53
N MET A 97 -10.02 -14.11 5.84
CA MET A 97 -10.54 -14.52 7.15
C MET A 97 -11.83 -15.33 6.99
N GLN A 98 -12.00 -16.40 7.75
CA GLN A 98 -13.18 -17.26 7.53
C GLN A 98 -14.45 -16.67 8.13
N HIS A 99 -14.43 -16.24 9.39
CA HIS A 99 -15.64 -15.77 10.09
C HIS A 99 -16.23 -14.43 9.62
N GLY A 100 -15.48 -13.62 8.86
CA GLY A 100 -15.94 -12.32 8.39
C GLY A 100 -15.83 -11.22 9.46
N CYS A 101 -15.68 -9.98 8.98
CA CYS A 101 -15.42 -8.82 9.82
C CYS A 101 -15.84 -7.52 9.12
N GLY A 102 -16.18 -6.50 9.91
CA GLY A 102 -16.28 -5.11 9.49
C GLY A 102 -17.47 -4.37 10.10
N VAL A 103 -17.53 -3.06 9.87
CA VAL A 103 -18.57 -2.20 10.46
C VAL A 103 -19.97 -2.67 10.09
N GLY A 104 -20.81 -2.91 11.11
CA GLY A 104 -22.17 -3.39 10.93
C GLY A 104 -22.32 -4.89 10.66
N HIS A 105 -21.31 -5.70 11.00
CA HIS A 105 -21.44 -7.16 10.98
C HIS A 105 -22.55 -7.63 11.95
N PRO A 106 -23.44 -8.57 11.58
CA PRO A 106 -24.64 -8.85 12.36
C PRO A 106 -24.42 -9.70 13.61
N ASN A 107 -23.43 -10.61 13.58
CA ASN A 107 -23.30 -11.69 14.57
C ASN A 107 -21.98 -11.68 15.35
N LEU A 108 -20.99 -10.90 14.89
CA LEU A 108 -19.61 -10.96 15.39
C LEU A 108 -19.04 -9.57 15.56
N ARG A 109 -18.09 -9.44 16.48
CA ARG A 109 -17.24 -8.27 16.71
C ARG A 109 -15.81 -8.63 16.33
N CYS A 110 -15.07 -7.71 15.72
CA CYS A 110 -13.77 -8.02 15.16
C CYS A 110 -12.77 -6.86 15.16
N GLN A 111 -11.49 -7.22 15.25
CA GLN A 111 -10.38 -6.30 15.09
C GLN A 111 -9.28 -6.97 14.26
N ILE A 112 -8.76 -6.25 13.28
CA ILE A 112 -7.53 -6.59 12.57
C ILE A 112 -6.46 -5.63 13.06
N ILE A 113 -5.37 -6.13 13.62
CA ILE A 113 -4.22 -5.33 14.05
C ILE A 113 -3.03 -5.71 13.16
N LEU A 114 -2.47 -4.73 12.47
CA LEU A 114 -1.30 -4.89 11.60
C LEU A 114 -0.08 -4.31 12.30
N GLN A 115 0.99 -5.08 12.42
CA GLN A 115 2.18 -4.73 13.18
C GLN A 115 3.47 -5.18 12.49
N TYR A 116 4.61 -4.59 12.87
CA TYR A 116 5.95 -5.05 12.47
C TYR A 116 6.92 -5.17 13.65
N MET A 117 8.04 -5.84 13.40
CA MET A 117 9.25 -5.80 14.22
C MET A 117 10.48 -5.74 13.30
N THR A 118 11.55 -5.07 13.76
CA THR A 118 12.79 -4.86 13.00
C THR A 118 13.98 -5.65 13.57
N GLU A 119 15.03 -5.88 12.77
CA GLU A 119 16.30 -6.41 13.28
C GLU A 119 17.15 -5.38 14.05
N GLU A 120 16.78 -4.10 14.02
CA GLU A 120 17.45 -3.03 14.77
C GLU A 120 17.10 -3.10 16.26
N GLU A 121 15.83 -3.40 16.58
CA GLU A 121 15.36 -3.65 17.95
C GLU A 121 15.47 -5.13 18.37
N ASN A 122 15.35 -6.07 17.42
CA ASN A 122 15.53 -7.49 17.66
C ASN A 122 16.68 -8.08 16.80
N PRO A 123 17.95 -7.99 17.25
CA PRO A 123 19.10 -8.48 16.49
C PRO A 123 19.09 -9.98 16.16
N THR A 124 18.23 -10.78 16.84
CA THR A 124 18.11 -12.22 16.55
C THR A 124 17.08 -12.53 15.46
N LEU A 125 16.29 -11.55 15.00
CA LEU A 125 15.18 -11.70 14.05
C LEU A 125 15.58 -12.47 12.78
N ARG A 126 15.05 -13.68 12.60
CA ARG A 126 15.30 -14.55 11.44
C ARG A 126 14.27 -15.66 11.30
N ASP A 127 14.07 -16.16 10.08
CA ASP A 127 13.27 -17.36 9.84
C ASP A 127 14.06 -18.65 10.14
N GLY A 128 15.39 -18.61 10.10
CA GLY A 128 16.24 -19.79 10.27
C GLY A 128 16.26 -20.73 9.05
N THR A 129 17.10 -21.76 9.14
CA THR A 129 17.34 -22.78 8.10
C THR A 129 17.01 -24.20 8.56
N ASN A 130 16.24 -24.42 9.62
CA ASN A 130 15.65 -25.71 10.00
C ASN A 130 14.18 -25.56 10.44
N GLN A 131 13.52 -26.70 10.64
CA GLN A 131 12.11 -26.77 11.05
C GLN A 131 11.98 -27.10 12.53
N ASP A 132 13.07 -26.96 13.28
CA ASP A 132 13.14 -27.25 14.71
C ASP A 132 12.47 -26.11 15.50
N SER A 133 12.21 -26.35 16.78
CA SER A 133 11.70 -25.31 17.71
C SER A 133 12.73 -24.22 17.99
N ALA A 134 12.35 -23.19 18.74
CA ALA A 134 13.22 -22.13 19.26
C ALA A 134 14.17 -22.59 20.41
N GLY A 135 14.62 -23.85 20.40
CA GLY A 135 15.44 -24.47 21.46
C GLY A 135 14.61 -25.18 22.54
N GLY A 136 15.26 -25.73 23.57
CA GLY A 136 14.66 -26.13 24.85
C GLY A 136 13.40 -27.00 24.81
N ASP A 137 13.36 -28.12 24.08
CA ASP A 137 12.14 -28.96 23.96
C ASP A 137 11.72 -29.70 25.27
N GLY A 138 12.44 -29.48 26.37
CA GLY A 138 12.09 -29.98 27.71
C GLY A 138 12.33 -29.00 28.87
N GLU A 139 13.00 -27.87 28.63
CA GLU A 139 13.42 -26.86 29.63
C GLU A 139 13.29 -25.44 29.03
N ASP A 140 13.57 -24.40 29.82
CA ASP A 140 13.71 -23.04 29.27
C ASP A 140 14.94 -23.00 28.32
N PRO A 141 14.85 -22.42 27.09
CA PRO A 141 15.96 -22.44 26.14
C PRO A 141 17.19 -21.70 26.67
N THR A 142 18.37 -22.10 26.22
CA THR A 142 19.62 -21.43 26.62
C THR A 142 19.99 -20.29 25.66
N GLU A 143 20.88 -19.39 26.11
CA GLU A 143 21.45 -18.37 25.22
C GLU A 143 22.15 -19.01 24.00
N GLU A 144 22.86 -20.12 24.19
CA GLU A 144 23.53 -20.87 23.12
C GLU A 144 22.55 -21.44 22.08
N GLU A 145 21.41 -22.00 22.52
CA GLU A 145 20.34 -22.45 21.63
C GLU A 145 19.68 -21.27 20.89
N SER A 146 19.44 -20.15 21.61
CA SER A 146 18.89 -18.92 21.03
C SER A 146 19.82 -18.26 20.00
N ALA A 147 21.12 -18.51 20.11
CA ALA A 147 22.14 -18.06 19.15
C ALA A 147 22.26 -18.96 17.90
N GLU A 148 21.63 -20.13 17.88
CA GLU A 148 21.72 -21.05 16.73
C GLU A 148 21.05 -20.44 15.49
N VAL A 149 21.84 -20.05 14.48
CA VAL A 149 21.36 -19.36 13.27
C VAL A 149 20.43 -20.24 12.41
N SER A 150 20.52 -21.56 12.58
CA SER A 150 19.64 -22.54 11.95
C SER A 150 18.20 -22.43 12.43
N ARG A 151 17.95 -22.03 13.68
CA ARG A 151 16.62 -21.91 14.28
C ARG A 151 16.00 -20.54 13.98
N GLY A 152 14.67 -20.54 13.89
CA GLY A 152 13.88 -19.33 13.63
C GLY A 152 13.49 -18.61 14.91
N TYR A 153 13.61 -17.28 14.89
CA TYR A 153 13.28 -16.41 16.02
C TYR A 153 12.61 -15.15 15.47
N HIS A 154 11.34 -14.93 15.81
CA HIS A 154 10.59 -13.72 15.46
C HIS A 154 10.43 -12.75 16.65
N GLU A 155 10.63 -13.24 17.88
CA GLU A 155 10.58 -12.44 19.12
C GLU A 155 11.84 -12.70 19.93
N PRO A 156 12.34 -11.71 20.71
CA PRO A 156 13.59 -11.85 21.45
C PRO A 156 13.39 -12.63 22.75
N MET A 157 14.50 -13.19 23.26
CA MET A 157 14.48 -14.17 24.35
C MET A 157 14.20 -13.56 25.73
N ASP A 158 14.69 -12.36 25.98
CA ASP A 158 14.43 -11.58 27.18
C ASP A 158 12.94 -11.24 27.33
N TYR A 159 12.29 -10.81 26.25
CA TYR A 159 10.84 -10.55 26.21
C TYR A 159 10.00 -11.77 26.60
N TRP A 160 10.37 -12.95 26.10
CA TRP A 160 9.72 -14.22 26.46
C TRP A 160 9.99 -14.62 27.92
N GLN A 161 11.23 -14.47 28.40
CA GLN A 161 11.60 -14.72 29.79
C GLN A 161 10.80 -13.82 30.75
N ASP A 162 10.68 -12.52 30.44
CA ASP A 162 9.86 -11.58 31.19
C ASP A 162 8.38 -11.95 31.17
N CYS A 163 7.85 -12.40 30.03
CA CYS A 163 6.46 -12.87 29.92
C CYS A 163 6.18 -14.11 30.79
N ILE A 164 7.12 -15.05 30.88
CA ILE A 164 6.99 -16.23 31.75
C ILE A 164 7.21 -15.90 33.23
N ALA A 165 8.13 -14.98 33.54
CA ALA A 165 8.38 -14.55 34.92
C ALA A 165 7.18 -13.78 35.49
N ARG A 166 6.59 -12.89 34.68
CA ARG A 166 5.46 -12.03 35.02
C ARG A 166 4.21 -12.83 35.38
N GLU A 167 3.55 -12.49 36.48
CA GLU A 167 2.23 -13.01 36.82
C GLU A 167 1.20 -12.56 35.78
N ARG A 168 0.40 -13.48 35.20
CA ARG A 168 -0.70 -13.10 34.29
C ARG A 168 -1.64 -12.08 34.92
N ASN A 169 -2.23 -11.21 34.11
CA ASN A 169 -3.28 -10.33 34.59
C ASN A 169 -4.52 -11.15 35.00
N LYS A 170 -4.79 -11.21 36.31
CA LYS A 170 -5.91 -11.97 36.90
C LYS A 170 -7.28 -11.33 36.66
N GLY A 171 -7.33 -10.09 36.17
CA GLY A 171 -8.56 -9.43 35.72
C GLY A 171 -9.08 -9.91 34.36
N LEU A 172 -8.30 -10.67 33.60
CA LEU A 172 -8.69 -11.14 32.27
C LEU A 172 -9.69 -12.30 32.32
N TYR A 173 -10.55 -12.37 31.30
CA TYR A 173 -11.49 -13.47 31.11
C TYR A 173 -10.78 -14.77 30.75
N THR A 174 -11.08 -15.82 31.52
CA THR A 174 -10.58 -17.19 31.35
C THR A 174 -11.72 -18.20 31.10
N ALA A 175 -12.98 -17.75 31.03
CA ALA A 175 -14.15 -18.62 30.89
C ALA A 175 -14.17 -19.74 31.97
N ASP A 176 -14.31 -20.99 31.53
CA ASP A 176 -14.22 -22.22 32.31
C ASP A 176 -12.83 -22.89 32.24
N GLN A 177 -11.82 -22.24 31.65
CA GLN A 177 -10.48 -22.81 31.51
C GLN A 177 -9.69 -22.75 32.83
N GLN A 178 -9.11 -23.89 33.23
CA GLN A 178 -8.19 -23.96 34.37
C GLN A 178 -6.78 -23.52 33.95
N MET A 179 -6.40 -22.30 34.32
CA MET A 179 -5.05 -21.76 34.07
C MET A 179 -3.96 -22.48 34.89
N ASP A 180 -2.79 -22.72 34.29
CA ASP A 180 -1.60 -23.08 35.06
C ASP A 180 -1.06 -21.84 35.80
N ASN A 181 -1.07 -21.90 37.13
CA ASN A 181 -0.52 -20.87 38.02
C ASN A 181 1.01 -20.69 37.86
N ASN A 182 1.69 -21.52 37.08
CA ASN A 182 3.14 -21.53 36.90
C ASN A 182 3.58 -21.08 35.49
N GLY A 183 2.64 -20.78 34.60
CA GLY A 183 2.92 -20.30 33.23
C GLY A 183 3.15 -18.79 33.11
N GLY A 184 3.00 -18.02 34.20
CA GLY A 184 3.06 -16.56 34.14
C GLY A 184 2.07 -15.95 33.15
N ALA A 185 2.42 -14.84 32.52
CA ALA A 185 1.65 -14.17 31.48
C ALA A 185 1.64 -14.94 30.14
N THR A 186 2.27 -16.12 30.04
CA THR A 186 1.99 -17.01 28.91
C THR A 186 0.71 -17.83 29.07
N ALA A 187 0.17 -17.95 30.30
CA ALA A 187 -1.05 -18.70 30.58
C ALA A 187 -2.31 -17.84 30.34
N THR A 188 -2.85 -17.92 29.12
CA THR A 188 -4.09 -17.26 28.71
C THR A 188 -5.25 -18.25 28.53
N ARG A 189 -6.45 -17.74 28.22
CA ARG A 189 -7.60 -18.59 27.90
C ARG A 189 -7.35 -19.53 26.72
N GLN A 190 -6.62 -19.08 25.69
CA GLN A 190 -6.28 -19.92 24.53
C GLN A 190 -5.09 -20.85 24.80
N ASN A 191 -4.17 -20.43 25.66
CA ASN A 191 -3.00 -21.21 26.05
C ASN A 191 -3.04 -21.50 27.57
N PRO A 192 -4.01 -22.29 28.07
CA PRO A 192 -4.27 -22.45 29.50
C PRO A 192 -3.10 -23.07 30.27
N ASN A 193 -2.24 -23.83 29.60
CA ASN A 193 -1.03 -24.44 30.17
C ASN A 193 0.23 -23.55 30.01
N GLY A 194 0.08 -22.32 29.53
CA GLY A 194 1.18 -21.44 29.17
C GLY A 194 1.86 -21.78 27.83
N ASN A 195 2.86 -20.98 27.46
CA ASN A 195 3.76 -21.22 26.32
C ASN A 195 5.00 -22.04 26.75
N GLY A 196 4.76 -23.11 27.51
CA GLY A 196 5.72 -24.20 27.72
C GLY A 196 6.79 -24.01 28.80
N ARG A 197 6.39 -24.01 30.09
CA ARG A 197 7.29 -24.30 31.23
C ARG A 197 7.13 -25.70 31.84
N ARG A 198 6.05 -26.42 31.49
CA ARG A 198 5.72 -27.73 32.07
C ARG A 198 5.07 -28.66 31.04
N ARG A 199 5.88 -29.58 30.48
CA ARG A 199 5.55 -30.77 29.66
C ARG A 199 5.69 -30.61 28.12
N GLY A 200 6.92 -30.77 27.64
CA GLY A 200 7.25 -31.15 26.27
C GLY A 200 6.93 -30.11 25.19
N ASN A 201 6.86 -30.57 23.94
CA ASN A 201 6.72 -29.78 22.71
C ASN A 201 5.38 -28.99 22.63
N GLN A 202 5.19 -28.00 23.50
CA GLN A 202 4.02 -27.11 23.55
C GLN A 202 4.38 -25.63 23.52
N ARG A 203 5.67 -25.28 23.50
CA ARG A 203 6.12 -23.90 23.31
C ARG A 203 6.12 -23.55 21.83
N HIS A 204 5.42 -22.49 21.45
CA HIS A 204 5.40 -21.93 20.11
C HIS A 204 6.36 -20.74 20.01
N GLY A 205 7.51 -20.97 19.37
CA GLY A 205 8.60 -20.00 19.27
C GLY A 205 9.00 -19.42 20.62
N LEU A 206 9.12 -18.10 20.67
CA LEU A 206 9.32 -17.31 21.89
C LEU A 206 8.16 -16.33 22.11
N GLU A 207 6.95 -16.72 21.72
CA GLU A 207 5.77 -15.86 21.81
C GLU A 207 5.33 -15.58 23.26
N CYS A 208 4.81 -14.38 23.51
CA CYS A 208 4.04 -14.03 24.72
C CYS A 208 2.51 -14.03 24.45
N PRO A 209 1.77 -15.12 24.74
CA PRO A 209 0.33 -15.21 24.46
C PRO A 209 -0.55 -14.09 25.04
N GLU A 210 -0.24 -13.50 26.20
CA GLU A 210 -1.05 -12.39 26.74
C GLU A 210 -0.88 -11.11 25.91
N GLU A 211 0.28 -10.86 25.30
CA GLU A 211 0.44 -9.75 24.35
C GLU A 211 -0.27 -10.04 23.03
N ARG A 212 -0.21 -11.29 22.54
CA ARG A 212 -0.94 -11.71 21.34
C ARG A 212 -2.44 -11.53 21.53
N ASP A 213 -3.00 -12.07 22.61
CA ASP A 213 -4.45 -12.17 22.84
C ASP A 213 -5.10 -10.81 23.13
N TYR A 214 -4.41 -9.90 23.82
CA TYR A 214 -4.99 -8.65 24.32
C TYR A 214 -4.32 -7.40 23.73
N TYR A 215 -5.13 -6.52 23.13
CA TYR A 215 -4.68 -5.28 22.51
C TYR A 215 -5.57 -4.08 22.93
N PRO A 216 -5.00 -2.89 23.21
CA PRO A 216 -3.57 -2.58 23.31
C PRO A 216 -2.93 -3.25 24.54
N TYR A 217 -1.70 -3.73 24.40
CA TYR A 217 -0.99 -4.34 25.52
C TYR A 217 -0.50 -3.27 26.51
N TRP A 218 -0.54 -3.57 27.82
CA TRP A 218 -0.23 -2.61 28.88
C TRP A 218 1.23 -2.65 29.36
N HIS A 219 1.94 -3.75 29.10
CA HIS A 219 3.39 -3.86 29.24
C HIS A 219 4.10 -3.54 27.91
N PRO A 220 5.42 -3.32 27.91
CA PRO A 220 6.16 -3.15 26.67
C PRO A 220 6.03 -4.38 25.77
N SER A 221 5.89 -4.13 24.47
CA SER A 221 5.90 -5.12 23.39
C SER A 221 7.02 -4.78 22.41
N PRO A 222 7.64 -5.76 21.73
CA PRO A 222 8.56 -5.52 20.61
C PRO A 222 7.81 -5.28 19.28
N TRP A 223 6.48 -5.19 19.29
CA TRP A 223 5.64 -5.02 18.10
C TRP A 223 5.13 -3.59 17.93
N HIS A 224 5.45 -2.99 16.79
CA HIS A 224 5.11 -1.62 16.42
C HIS A 224 3.80 -1.60 15.62
N ASP A 225 2.89 -0.67 15.94
CA ASP A 225 1.56 -0.65 15.35
C ASP A 225 1.51 0.10 14.01
N ILE A 226 1.04 -0.57 12.96
CA ILE A 226 0.80 0.04 11.63
C ILE A 226 -0.62 0.60 11.57
N ALA A 227 -1.61 -0.28 11.75
CA ALA A 227 -3.01 0.05 11.53
C ALA A 227 -3.95 -0.91 12.27
N ILE A 228 -5.11 -0.39 12.66
CA ILE A 228 -6.21 -1.14 13.27
C ILE A 228 -7.47 -0.97 12.43
N LEU A 229 -8.03 -2.08 11.96
CA LEU A 229 -9.33 -2.10 11.31
C LEU A 229 -10.34 -2.75 12.27
N THR A 230 -11.29 -1.98 12.77
CA THR A 230 -12.28 -2.42 13.77
C THR A 230 -13.70 -2.26 13.25
N ASP A 231 -14.66 -3.04 13.75
CA ASP A 231 -16.08 -2.85 13.46
C ASP A 231 -16.72 -1.66 14.22
N GLU A 232 -16.04 -1.09 15.22
CA GLU A 232 -16.53 0.03 16.04
C GLU A 232 -15.59 1.26 16.06
N PRO A 233 -15.23 1.82 14.88
CA PRO A 233 -14.17 2.82 14.78
C PRO A 233 -14.50 4.15 15.50
N GLN A 234 -15.78 4.53 15.59
CA GLN A 234 -16.20 5.74 16.29
C GLN A 234 -15.99 5.66 17.81
N GLU A 235 -16.00 4.46 18.39
CA GLU A 235 -15.86 4.26 19.83
C GLU A 235 -14.42 3.92 20.23
N ARG A 236 -13.67 3.24 19.35
CA ARG A 236 -12.37 2.65 19.68
C ARG A 236 -11.15 3.36 19.12
N CYS A 237 -11.25 4.05 17.98
CA CYS A 237 -10.04 4.52 17.30
C CYS A 237 -9.25 5.55 18.09
N ALA A 238 -9.94 6.45 18.82
CA ALA A 238 -9.26 7.38 19.72
C ALA A 238 -8.48 6.63 20.80
N TYR A 239 -9.08 5.62 21.43
CA TYR A 239 -8.45 4.78 22.46
C TYR A 239 -7.21 4.04 21.92
N TYR A 240 -7.32 3.34 20.79
CA TYR A 240 -6.17 2.63 20.20
C TYR A 240 -5.04 3.58 19.79
N GLN A 241 -5.38 4.75 19.25
CA GLN A 241 -4.38 5.75 18.87
C GLN A 241 -3.68 6.38 20.08
N THR A 242 -4.35 6.53 21.23
CA THR A 242 -3.73 7.06 22.46
C THR A 242 -3.03 6.02 23.30
N GLU A 243 -3.40 4.74 23.19
CA GLU A 243 -2.85 3.65 24.01
C GLU A 243 -1.82 2.79 23.28
N SER A 244 -1.60 2.98 21.98
CA SER A 244 -0.50 2.34 21.25
C SER A 244 0.87 2.72 21.82
N GLN A 245 1.80 1.78 21.87
CA GLN A 245 3.18 2.04 22.32
C GLN A 245 3.95 2.97 21.36
N ASN A 246 3.47 3.17 20.13
CA ASN A 246 3.99 4.19 19.21
C ASN A 246 4.08 5.57 19.90
N VAL A 247 3.06 5.94 20.69
CA VAL A 247 2.92 7.28 21.32
C VAL A 247 2.83 7.27 22.85
N LYS A 248 2.62 6.11 23.49
CA LYS A 248 2.44 5.99 24.95
C LYS A 248 3.47 5.07 25.58
N ALA A 249 4.10 5.54 26.66
CA ALA A 249 5.03 4.75 27.47
C ALA A 249 4.34 3.52 28.07
N LYS A 250 5.10 2.44 28.27
CA LYS A 250 4.60 1.16 28.80
C LYS A 250 5.36 0.75 30.05
N GLY A 251 4.62 0.37 31.08
CA GLY A 251 5.18 0.14 32.40
C GLY A 251 5.54 -1.32 32.67
N TYR A 252 6.59 -1.55 33.45
CA TYR A 252 7.04 -2.86 33.89
C TYR A 252 7.69 -2.78 35.27
N CYS A 253 7.75 -3.89 36.01
CA CYS A 253 8.37 -3.92 37.33
C CYS A 253 9.85 -4.31 37.25
N SER A 254 10.70 -3.72 38.10
CA SER A 254 12.10 -4.16 38.29
C SER A 254 12.23 -5.58 38.83
N GLN A 255 11.15 -6.15 39.38
CA GLN A 255 10.99 -7.56 39.69
C GLN A 255 9.95 -8.12 38.70
N ALA A 256 10.40 -8.83 37.66
CA ALA A 256 9.58 -9.22 36.50
C ALA A 256 8.25 -9.91 36.88
N GLN A 257 8.21 -10.61 38.02
CA GLN A 257 7.02 -11.28 38.57
C GLN A 257 5.78 -10.40 38.75
N TYR A 258 5.91 -9.08 38.95
CA TYR A 258 4.76 -8.21 39.23
C TYR A 258 4.25 -7.47 37.97
N ASN A 259 2.95 -7.61 37.71
CA ASN A 259 2.27 -7.09 36.51
C ASN A 259 1.62 -5.70 36.68
N SER A 260 1.72 -5.08 37.86
CA SER A 260 1.06 -3.80 38.15
C SER A 260 1.93 -2.91 39.04
N PRO A 261 1.77 -1.56 38.97
CA PRO A 261 2.52 -0.63 39.81
C PRO A 261 2.35 -0.93 41.30
N ASP A 262 1.10 -1.16 41.74
CA ASP A 262 0.77 -1.42 43.14
C ASP A 262 1.42 -2.70 43.67
N ALA A 263 1.35 -3.79 42.90
CA ALA A 263 2.00 -5.05 43.27
C ALA A 263 3.53 -4.94 43.26
N CYS A 264 4.08 -4.19 42.30
CA CYS A 264 5.52 -3.94 42.21
C CYS A 264 6.03 -3.17 43.43
N GLN A 265 5.47 -1.99 43.70
CA GLN A 265 5.87 -1.11 44.80
C GLN A 265 5.59 -1.74 46.17
N GLY A 266 4.43 -2.40 46.32
CA GLY A 266 4.04 -3.09 47.56
C GLY A 266 4.97 -4.23 47.98
N ASN A 267 5.77 -4.77 47.04
CA ASN A 267 6.77 -5.81 47.30
C ASN A 267 8.23 -5.30 47.14
N GLY A 268 8.44 -3.99 47.24
CA GLY A 268 9.78 -3.38 47.20
C GLY A 268 10.43 -3.40 45.80
N GLY A 269 9.65 -3.60 44.74
CA GLY A 269 10.06 -3.37 43.37
C GLY A 269 9.93 -1.89 42.97
N GLU A 270 10.68 -1.50 41.94
CA GLU A 270 10.60 -0.20 41.30
C GLU A 270 9.77 -0.35 40.02
N TRP A 271 8.68 0.42 39.89
CA TRP A 271 7.93 0.49 38.64
C TRP A 271 8.67 1.40 37.66
N LYS A 272 8.98 0.86 36.48
CA LYS A 272 9.73 1.50 35.40
C LYS A 272 8.83 1.67 34.19
N GLU A 273 9.18 2.62 33.33
CA GLU A 273 8.48 2.83 32.06
C GLU A 273 9.49 2.75 30.91
N GLN A 274 9.17 1.94 29.91
CA GLN A 274 9.78 2.03 28.60
C GLN A 274 9.10 3.19 27.85
N ALA A 275 9.92 4.04 27.24
CA ALA A 275 9.45 5.16 26.44
C ALA A 275 8.55 4.69 25.27
N PRO A 276 7.70 5.58 24.72
CA PRO A 276 7.08 5.33 23.42
C PRO A 276 8.13 5.07 22.34
N PHE A 277 7.74 4.46 21.22
CA PHE A 277 8.62 4.34 20.05
C PHE A 277 8.91 5.68 19.33
N GLU A 278 8.26 6.77 19.76
CA GLU A 278 8.28 8.10 19.10
C GLU A 278 7.78 8.07 17.64
N GLU A 279 6.93 7.09 17.34
CA GLU A 279 6.31 6.89 16.03
C GLU A 279 4.93 7.58 15.94
N PRO A 280 4.41 7.83 14.72
CA PRO A 280 3.02 8.23 14.55
C PRO A 280 2.05 7.23 15.20
N PRO A 281 0.92 7.69 15.78
CA PRO A 281 -0.11 6.78 16.25
C PRO A 281 -0.65 5.97 15.06
N PRO A 282 -1.03 4.70 15.26
CA PRO A 282 -1.41 3.82 14.16
C PRO A 282 -2.67 4.30 13.43
N ASP A 283 -2.76 3.98 12.14
CA ASP A 283 -3.94 4.31 11.34
C ASP A 283 -5.14 3.48 11.80
N CYS A 284 -6.14 4.09 12.43
CA CYS A 284 -7.34 3.38 12.85
C CYS A 284 -8.56 3.70 11.98
N THR A 285 -9.20 2.67 11.44
CA THR A 285 -10.31 2.80 10.48
C THR A 285 -11.40 1.74 10.69
N GLY A 286 -12.55 1.96 10.05
CA GLY A 286 -13.63 0.97 10.01
C GLY A 286 -13.31 -0.17 9.06
N GLY A 287 -13.32 -1.42 9.56
CA GLY A 287 -13.14 -2.61 8.74
C GLY A 287 -14.24 -2.74 7.67
N ILE A 288 -13.86 -3.13 6.45
CA ILE A 288 -14.82 -3.31 5.34
C ILE A 288 -15.60 -4.61 5.54
N ALA A 289 -16.91 -4.51 5.74
CA ALA A 289 -17.78 -5.65 5.95
C ALA A 289 -17.60 -6.78 4.91
N SER A 290 -17.15 -7.93 5.40
CA SER A 290 -17.14 -9.23 4.73
C SER A 290 -18.12 -10.18 5.45
N ARG A 291 -18.58 -11.24 4.77
CA ARG A 291 -19.57 -12.18 5.32
C ARG A 291 -18.90 -13.44 5.87
N ASP A 292 -19.54 -14.07 6.85
CA ASP A 292 -19.23 -15.40 7.37
C ASP A 292 -19.00 -16.40 6.23
N ASN A 293 -17.91 -17.17 6.30
CA ASN A 293 -17.52 -18.21 5.36
C ASN A 293 -17.33 -17.74 3.90
N HIS A 294 -17.03 -16.45 3.68
CA HIS A 294 -16.65 -15.90 2.37
C HIS A 294 -15.16 -15.56 2.26
N ASN A 295 -14.32 -16.06 3.17
CA ASN A 295 -12.85 -15.86 3.21
C ASN A 295 -12.41 -14.39 3.19
N GLY A 296 -13.18 -13.50 3.82
CA GLY A 296 -12.88 -12.07 3.87
C GLY A 296 -13.23 -11.32 2.58
N ASN A 297 -13.88 -11.95 1.60
CA ASN A 297 -14.33 -11.25 0.40
C ASN A 297 -15.34 -10.15 0.76
N VAL A 298 -15.00 -8.91 0.41
CA VAL A 298 -15.85 -7.73 0.60
C VAL A 298 -16.83 -7.59 -0.57
N ARG A 299 -17.67 -6.54 -0.54
CA ARG A 299 -18.78 -6.27 -1.48
C ARG A 299 -18.46 -6.39 -2.99
N ASN A 300 -17.18 -6.30 -3.38
CA ASN A 300 -16.71 -6.39 -4.77
C ASN A 300 -16.03 -7.74 -5.12
N GLY A 301 -16.15 -8.77 -4.25
CA GLY A 301 -15.48 -10.07 -4.45
C GLY A 301 -13.96 -9.97 -4.45
N GLN A 302 -13.41 -8.97 -3.78
CA GLN A 302 -11.97 -8.82 -3.52
C GLN A 302 -11.69 -9.17 -2.06
N PRO A 303 -10.49 -9.68 -1.73
CA PRO A 303 -10.04 -9.82 -0.34
C PRO A 303 -9.98 -8.48 0.40
N GLN A 304 -9.86 -8.54 1.73
CA GLN A 304 -9.48 -7.38 2.52
C GLN A 304 -7.99 -7.07 2.36
N TYR A 305 -7.67 -5.78 2.31
CA TYR A 305 -6.30 -5.32 2.28
C TYR A 305 -6.15 -3.95 2.96
N TYR A 306 -4.92 -3.65 3.37
CA TYR A 306 -4.44 -2.33 3.79
C TYR A 306 -3.26 -1.91 2.90
N VAL A 307 -3.15 -0.63 2.55
CA VAL A 307 -1.99 -0.12 1.79
C VAL A 307 -1.03 0.53 2.77
N TRP A 308 -0.03 -0.23 3.22
CA TRP A 308 1.00 0.30 4.10
C TRP A 308 2.01 1.10 3.29
N ARG A 309 2.17 2.39 3.59
CA ARG A 309 3.32 3.17 3.14
C ARG A 309 4.46 2.93 4.13
N ILE A 310 5.46 2.16 3.72
CA ILE A 310 6.60 1.80 4.57
C ILE A 310 7.28 3.08 5.07
N PRO A 311 7.41 3.29 6.40
CA PRO A 311 8.02 4.50 6.95
C PRO A 311 9.46 4.70 6.47
N GLU A 312 9.89 5.98 6.43
CA GLU A 312 11.19 6.37 5.89
C GLU A 312 12.36 6.08 6.85
N PHE A 313 12.06 5.85 8.15
CA PHE A 313 13.04 5.45 9.15
C PHE A 313 13.34 3.93 9.16
N LEU A 314 12.43 3.09 8.63
CA LEU A 314 12.64 1.64 8.60
C LEU A 314 13.75 1.24 7.62
N LYS A 315 14.59 0.29 8.05
CA LYS A 315 15.73 -0.24 7.31
C LYS A 315 16.06 -1.66 7.80
N GLY A 316 16.75 -2.44 6.99
CA GLY A 316 17.17 -3.80 7.38
C GLY A 316 16.03 -4.81 7.33
N ARG A 317 16.20 -5.94 8.02
CA ARG A 317 15.23 -7.03 8.08
C ARG A 317 14.02 -6.67 8.94
N VAL A 318 12.84 -6.99 8.43
CA VAL A 318 11.54 -6.75 9.05
C VAL A 318 10.68 -8.01 8.94
N VAL A 319 9.86 -8.25 9.96
CA VAL A 319 8.73 -9.20 9.93
C VAL A 319 7.43 -8.43 10.12
N LEU A 320 6.37 -8.84 9.41
CA LEU A 320 5.01 -8.33 9.59
C LEU A 320 4.15 -9.38 10.30
N ARG A 321 3.30 -8.92 11.21
CA ARG A 321 2.27 -9.71 11.91
C ARG A 321 0.89 -9.12 11.61
N VAL A 322 -0.07 -9.98 11.27
CA VAL A 322 -1.50 -9.66 11.31
C VAL A 322 -2.14 -10.43 12.46
N ARG A 323 -2.80 -9.72 13.37
CA ARG A 323 -3.67 -10.32 14.39
C ARG A 323 -5.13 -10.12 14.02
N TYR A 324 -5.94 -11.13 14.33
CA TYR A 324 -7.38 -11.15 14.15
C TYR A 324 -8.06 -11.51 15.45
N ASN A 325 -8.54 -10.50 16.17
CA ASN A 325 -9.26 -10.69 17.42
C ASN A 325 -10.75 -10.72 17.09
N ILE A 326 -11.46 -11.78 17.51
CA ILE A 326 -12.90 -11.95 17.30
C ILE A 326 -13.63 -12.34 18.58
N THR A 327 -14.92 -12.00 18.61
CA THR A 327 -15.85 -12.50 19.62
C THR A 327 -17.29 -12.42 19.07
N THR A 328 -18.24 -13.11 19.72
CA THR A 328 -19.65 -13.03 19.34
C THR A 328 -20.28 -11.69 19.74
N GLY A 329 -21.28 -11.24 18.97
CA GLY A 329 -22.15 -10.12 19.35
C GLY A 329 -23.13 -10.43 20.49
N ASP A 330 -23.34 -11.70 20.84
CA ASP A 330 -24.42 -12.17 21.74
C ASP A 330 -24.38 -11.57 23.17
N PHE A 331 -23.21 -11.10 23.63
CA PHE A 331 -22.95 -10.67 25.02
C PHE A 331 -22.50 -9.20 25.14
N GLY A 332 -22.81 -8.37 24.14
CA GLY A 332 -22.53 -6.94 24.17
C GLY A 332 -23.22 -6.19 25.33
N LEU A 333 -22.73 -4.98 25.65
CA LEU A 333 -23.28 -4.11 26.68
C LEU A 333 -24.78 -3.83 26.48
N GLY A 334 -25.56 -4.04 27.53
CA GLY A 334 -27.02 -3.90 27.53
C GLY A 334 -27.77 -5.16 27.11
N SER A 335 -27.08 -6.26 26.81
CA SER A 335 -27.70 -7.58 26.69
C SER A 335 -28.19 -8.10 28.04
N LEU A 336 -29.07 -9.12 28.03
CA LEU A 336 -29.54 -9.77 29.26
C LEU A 336 -28.45 -10.51 30.05
N ALA A 337 -27.28 -10.73 29.43
CA ALA A 337 -26.13 -11.41 30.04
C ALA A 337 -24.99 -10.45 30.43
N ASN A 338 -25.03 -9.20 29.94
CA ASN A 338 -24.10 -8.12 30.24
C ASN A 338 -24.88 -6.78 30.29
N PRO A 339 -25.70 -6.54 31.32
CA PRO A 339 -26.54 -5.36 31.41
C PRO A 339 -25.70 -4.12 31.72
N LYS A 340 -26.30 -2.95 31.49
CA LYS A 340 -25.73 -1.69 31.98
C LYS A 340 -25.91 -1.65 33.50
N GLU A 341 -24.82 -1.82 34.24
CA GLU A 341 -24.77 -1.34 35.63
C GLU A 341 -24.70 0.18 35.62
N ASP A 342 -25.62 0.84 36.33
CA ASP A 342 -25.51 2.27 36.63
C ASP A 342 -24.26 2.47 37.51
N GLY A 343 -23.18 2.98 36.90
CA GLY A 343 -21.92 3.29 37.58
C GLY A 343 -20.70 2.47 37.16
N ALA A 344 -20.85 1.39 36.38
CA ALA A 344 -19.71 0.60 35.88
C ALA A 344 -19.00 1.24 34.68
N ALA A 345 -18.61 2.50 34.81
CA ALA A 345 -17.65 3.14 33.92
C ALA A 345 -16.24 2.69 34.34
N ILE A 346 -15.77 1.56 33.81
CA ILE A 346 -14.35 1.21 33.86
C ILE A 346 -13.61 2.28 33.04
N SER A 347 -12.85 3.15 33.73
CA SER A 347 -12.01 4.23 33.17
C SER A 347 -12.64 5.19 32.14
N GLY A 348 -13.97 5.19 31.94
CA GLY A 348 -14.64 5.97 30.89
C GLY A 348 -14.80 5.23 29.55
N ILE A 349 -14.40 3.95 29.50
CA ILE A 349 -14.65 3.04 28.39
C ILE A 349 -15.90 2.23 28.73
N LYS A 350 -16.86 2.18 27.81
CA LYS A 350 -18.07 1.34 27.97
C LYS A 350 -17.65 -0.14 28.04
N ALA A 351 -18.35 -0.95 28.84
CA ALA A 351 -18.02 -2.39 28.90
C ALA A 351 -18.05 -3.03 27.50
N ASP A 352 -17.04 -3.84 27.24
CA ASP A 352 -16.54 -4.10 25.89
C ASP A 352 -16.52 -5.61 25.64
N SER A 353 -17.04 -6.06 24.50
CA SER A 353 -17.07 -7.48 24.13
C SER A 353 -15.69 -8.13 24.02
N PHE A 354 -14.64 -7.33 23.80
CA PHE A 354 -13.23 -7.77 23.79
C PHE A 354 -12.56 -7.72 25.16
N PHE A 355 -13.07 -6.91 26.08
CA PHE A 355 -12.60 -6.78 27.44
C PHE A 355 -13.66 -7.34 28.40
N MET A 356 -14.17 -8.54 28.07
CA MET A 356 -14.71 -9.41 29.10
C MET A 356 -13.62 -9.60 30.16
N ASP A 357 -13.98 -9.36 31.41
CA ASP A 357 -13.09 -9.48 32.55
C ASP A 357 -13.42 -10.74 33.36
N SER A 358 -12.71 -10.92 34.47
CA SER A 358 -12.85 -12.09 35.34
C SER A 358 -14.24 -12.25 35.98
N ARG A 359 -15.13 -11.26 35.91
CA ARG A 359 -16.54 -11.39 36.35
C ARG A 359 -17.36 -12.35 35.49
N PHE A 360 -16.94 -12.61 34.25
CA PHE A 360 -17.60 -13.57 33.35
C PHE A 360 -17.07 -15.01 33.49
N ASN A 361 -16.05 -15.25 34.33
CA ASN A 361 -15.48 -16.58 34.50
C ASN A 361 -16.44 -17.53 35.22
N ASP A 362 -16.38 -18.82 34.90
CA ASP A 362 -17.05 -19.83 35.71
C ASP A 362 -16.41 -19.84 37.13
N PRO A 363 -17.18 -19.73 38.22
CA PRO A 363 -16.64 -19.86 39.57
C PRO A 363 -16.10 -21.27 39.90
N ASN A 364 -16.43 -22.30 39.11
CA ASN A 364 -16.07 -23.71 39.33
C ASN A 364 -15.41 -24.40 38.10
N PRO A 365 -14.36 -23.82 37.48
CA PRO A 365 -13.82 -24.28 36.18
C PRO A 365 -13.22 -25.70 36.22
N GLY A 366 -12.91 -26.22 37.41
CA GLY A 366 -12.43 -27.60 37.58
C GLY A 366 -13.52 -28.69 37.40
N ASN A 367 -14.80 -28.32 37.37
CA ASN A 367 -15.89 -29.28 37.24
C ASN A 367 -16.16 -29.61 35.77
N ARG A 368 -15.64 -30.73 35.28
CA ARG A 368 -15.89 -31.21 33.90
C ARG A 368 -17.35 -31.65 33.63
N ARG A 369 -18.26 -31.50 34.59
CA ARG A 369 -19.70 -31.64 34.37
C ARG A 369 -20.26 -30.25 34.08
N ARG A 370 -21.22 -30.21 33.17
CA ARG A 370 -22.01 -29.01 32.84
C ARG A 370 -22.33 -28.18 34.09
N SER A 371 -21.94 -26.91 34.10
CA SER A 371 -22.21 -26.01 35.20
C SER A 371 -23.72 -25.72 35.28
N VAL A 372 -24.30 -26.12 36.41
CA VAL A 372 -25.72 -25.90 36.74
C VAL A 372 -25.78 -24.78 37.77
N PHE A 373 -26.44 -23.69 37.41
CA PHE A 373 -26.66 -22.53 38.27
C PHE A 373 -28.04 -22.64 38.91
N ALA A 374 -28.11 -22.49 40.24
CA ALA A 374 -29.37 -22.50 40.98
C ALA A 374 -30.11 -21.17 40.78
N GLY A 375 -31.38 -21.25 40.34
CA GLY A 375 -32.17 -20.08 39.97
C GLY A 375 -31.66 -19.33 38.72
N ARG A 376 -32.10 -18.09 38.54
CA ARG A 376 -31.60 -17.21 37.47
C ARG A 376 -30.26 -16.58 37.91
N PRO A 377 -29.17 -16.68 37.13
CA PRO A 377 -27.89 -16.09 37.50
C PRO A 377 -27.99 -14.59 37.78
N SER A 378 -27.26 -14.12 38.79
CA SER A 378 -26.87 -12.70 38.88
C SER A 378 -26.07 -12.32 37.63
N VAL A 379 -26.21 -11.08 37.18
CA VAL A 379 -25.55 -10.59 35.97
C VAL A 379 -24.31 -9.77 36.37
N PRO A 380 -23.15 -9.88 35.68
CA PRO A 380 -22.86 -10.65 34.45
C PRO A 380 -23.06 -12.17 34.56
N VAL A 381 -23.55 -12.80 33.49
CA VAL A 381 -23.71 -14.26 33.45
C VAL A 381 -22.34 -14.94 33.34
N PRO A 382 -21.97 -15.87 34.25
CA PRO A 382 -20.76 -16.67 34.09
C PRO A 382 -20.84 -17.50 32.80
N LEU A 383 -19.89 -17.26 31.90
CA LEU A 383 -19.78 -17.97 30.62
C LEU A 383 -19.02 -19.28 30.83
N ALA A 384 -19.72 -20.25 31.38
CA ALA A 384 -19.33 -21.66 31.40
C ALA A 384 -19.66 -22.35 30.06
N GLN A 385 -19.03 -23.48 29.77
CA GLN A 385 -19.42 -24.32 28.63
C GLN A 385 -20.83 -24.90 28.84
N ASP A 386 -21.71 -24.69 27.87
CA ASP A 386 -23.08 -25.20 27.83
C ASP A 386 -23.92 -24.99 29.13
N PRO A 387 -24.03 -23.76 29.65
CA PRO A 387 -24.54 -23.50 30.99
C PRO A 387 -26.03 -23.85 31.10
N VAL A 388 -26.43 -24.38 32.26
CA VAL A 388 -27.82 -24.73 32.58
C VAL A 388 -28.30 -23.94 33.79
N ALA A 389 -29.48 -23.33 33.67
CA ALA A 389 -30.11 -22.56 34.73
C ALA A 389 -31.63 -22.47 34.51
N ASP A 390 -32.34 -21.92 35.50
CA ASP A 390 -33.72 -21.46 35.34
C ASP A 390 -33.73 -20.05 34.71
N TRP A 391 -33.39 -19.98 33.42
CA TRP A 391 -33.34 -18.72 32.66
C TRP A 391 -34.68 -18.00 32.58
N LEU A 392 -35.79 -18.72 32.80
CA LEU A 392 -37.16 -18.21 32.71
C LEU A 392 -37.74 -17.79 34.07
N GLY A 393 -37.10 -18.15 35.19
CA GLY A 393 -37.59 -17.86 36.54
C GLY A 393 -38.85 -18.65 36.92
N LEU A 394 -39.02 -19.87 36.39
CA LEU A 394 -40.18 -20.74 36.62
C LEU A 394 -40.11 -21.53 37.94
N GLY A 395 -39.02 -21.38 38.70
CA GLY A 395 -38.80 -21.95 40.01
C GLY A 395 -38.26 -23.37 39.95
N GLU A 396 -37.14 -23.58 40.64
CA GLU A 396 -36.58 -24.90 40.93
C GLU A 396 -37.17 -25.42 42.25
N THR A 397 -37.93 -26.51 42.21
CA THR A 397 -38.06 -27.39 43.38
C THR A 397 -36.94 -28.43 43.26
N GLY A 398 -36.19 -28.68 44.34
CA GLY A 398 -34.92 -29.43 44.34
C GLY A 398 -34.97 -30.92 43.94
N GLN A 399 -36.01 -31.35 43.24
CA GLN A 399 -36.18 -32.66 42.61
C GLN A 399 -36.67 -32.57 41.15
N ASP A 400 -37.20 -31.42 40.69
CA ASP A 400 -37.73 -31.21 39.33
C ASP A 400 -36.82 -30.29 38.50
N THR A 401 -35.77 -30.87 37.93
CA THR A 401 -34.85 -30.16 37.01
C THR A 401 -35.39 -30.06 35.57
N SER A 402 -36.63 -30.50 35.30
CA SER A 402 -37.20 -30.55 33.94
C SER A 402 -37.39 -29.17 33.28
N ARG A 403 -37.32 -28.10 34.07
CA ARG A 403 -37.55 -26.70 33.67
C ARG A 403 -36.27 -25.94 33.33
N LEU A 404 -35.10 -26.50 33.67
CA LEU A 404 -33.83 -25.85 33.40
C LEU A 404 -33.51 -25.94 31.90
N LEU A 405 -33.13 -24.82 31.27
CA LEU A 405 -32.71 -24.83 29.86
C LEU A 405 -31.18 -24.81 29.77
N GLN A 406 -30.65 -25.47 28.73
CA GLN A 406 -29.24 -25.40 28.36
C GLN A 406 -29.06 -24.35 27.26
N LEU A 407 -28.14 -23.41 27.44
CA LEU A 407 -27.67 -22.57 26.34
C LEU A 407 -26.58 -23.31 25.57
N GLN A 408 -26.57 -23.21 24.24
CA GLN A 408 -25.54 -23.79 23.37
C GLN A 408 -24.36 -22.81 23.28
N VAL A 409 -23.52 -22.81 24.31
CA VAL A 409 -22.41 -21.86 24.50
C VAL A 409 -21.11 -22.63 24.47
N ASN A 410 -20.33 -22.44 23.40
CA ASN A 410 -18.97 -22.97 23.29
C ASN A 410 -17.97 -21.90 23.74
N THR A 411 -17.51 -21.94 24.99
CA THR A 411 -16.59 -20.94 25.59
C THR A 411 -15.29 -20.77 24.81
N ASN A 412 -14.89 -21.78 24.05
CA ASN A 412 -13.72 -21.74 23.15
C ASN A 412 -13.91 -20.77 21.96
N GLN A 413 -15.13 -20.33 21.66
CA GLN A 413 -15.45 -19.37 20.57
C GLN A 413 -15.54 -17.89 21.02
N PHE A 414 -15.36 -17.61 22.31
CA PHE A 414 -15.50 -16.27 22.90
C PHE A 414 -14.14 -15.61 23.11
N GLY A 415 -13.87 -14.46 22.49
CA GLY A 415 -12.56 -13.82 22.57
C GLY A 415 -11.45 -14.74 22.04
N ARG A 416 -11.39 -14.94 20.72
CA ARG A 416 -10.31 -15.67 20.06
C ARG A 416 -9.42 -14.68 19.31
N THR A 417 -8.11 -14.87 19.42
CA THR A 417 -7.11 -14.24 18.58
C THR A 417 -6.43 -15.28 17.71
N PHE A 418 -6.26 -14.92 16.44
CA PHE A 418 -5.49 -15.65 15.44
C PHE A 418 -4.40 -14.75 14.92
N GLU A 419 -3.34 -15.34 14.40
CA GLU A 419 -2.33 -14.54 13.71
C GLU A 419 -1.62 -15.29 12.58
N ASP A 420 -1.08 -14.51 11.65
CA ASP A 420 -0.11 -14.98 10.67
C ASP A 420 1.01 -13.95 10.57
N ARG A 421 2.23 -14.44 10.36
CA ARG A 421 3.45 -13.63 10.28
C ARG A 421 4.16 -13.93 8.98
N THR A 422 4.66 -12.91 8.29
CA THR A 422 5.41 -13.10 7.05
C THR A 422 6.70 -13.89 7.30
N HIS A 423 7.28 -14.48 6.26
CA HIS A 423 8.74 -14.64 6.27
C HIS A 423 9.39 -13.26 6.34
N THR A 424 10.61 -13.19 6.84
CA THR A 424 11.33 -11.93 6.92
C THR A 424 11.65 -11.37 5.52
N PHE A 425 11.63 -10.04 5.41
CA PHE A 425 11.96 -9.30 4.20
C PHE A 425 12.88 -8.12 4.55
N LEU A 426 13.49 -7.50 3.54
CA LEU A 426 14.41 -6.37 3.74
C LEU A 426 13.72 -5.06 3.35
N VAL A 427 13.72 -4.07 4.25
CA VAL A 427 13.48 -2.67 3.90
C VAL A 427 14.82 -2.03 3.52
N VAL A 428 14.88 -1.43 2.34
CA VAL A 428 16.07 -0.80 1.77
C VAL A 428 15.83 0.70 1.52
N GLU A 429 16.91 1.47 1.59
CA GLU A 429 16.86 2.91 1.35
C GLU A 429 16.26 3.26 -0.01
N ARG A 430 15.47 4.33 -0.06
CA ARG A 430 14.95 4.86 -1.33
C ARG A 430 16.14 5.29 -2.21
N PRO A 431 16.21 4.88 -3.49
CA PRO A 431 17.33 5.26 -4.35
C PRO A 431 17.44 6.79 -4.47
N ALA A 432 18.66 7.32 -4.30
CA ALA A 432 18.89 8.78 -4.25
C ALA A 432 18.53 9.53 -5.54
N ASP A 433 18.37 8.83 -6.66
CA ASP A 433 17.88 9.36 -7.94
C ASP A 433 16.35 9.39 -8.06
N VAL A 434 15.62 8.79 -7.11
CA VAL A 434 14.15 8.77 -7.05
C VAL A 434 13.65 9.78 -6.01
N PRO A 435 13.13 10.95 -6.42
CA PRO A 435 12.69 11.97 -5.48
C PRO A 435 11.46 11.53 -4.67
N MET A 436 11.30 12.07 -3.47
CA MET A 436 10.19 11.76 -2.55
C MET A 436 8.79 12.02 -3.14
N SER A 437 8.69 12.91 -4.14
CA SER A 437 7.44 13.20 -4.86
C SER A 437 7.03 12.11 -5.87
N LYS A 438 7.93 11.20 -6.24
CA LYS A 438 7.62 10.07 -7.11
C LYS A 438 7.08 8.91 -6.28
N ARG A 439 5.80 8.56 -6.45
CA ARG A 439 5.20 7.37 -5.84
C ARG A 439 5.92 6.10 -6.28
N ILE A 440 6.13 5.17 -5.36
CA ILE A 440 6.60 3.80 -5.62
C ILE A 440 5.51 2.85 -5.13
N VAL A 441 5.03 1.96 -5.98
CA VAL A 441 4.03 0.94 -5.63
C VAL A 441 4.64 -0.45 -5.83
N ASN A 442 4.58 -1.30 -4.81
CA ASN A 442 5.05 -2.68 -4.91
C ASN A 442 4.01 -3.53 -5.65
N TYR A 443 4.47 -4.29 -6.66
CA TYR A 443 3.63 -5.11 -7.50
C TYR A 443 4.15 -6.55 -7.47
N ASN A 444 3.42 -7.42 -6.77
CA ASN A 444 3.92 -8.72 -6.34
C ASN A 444 3.05 -9.89 -6.82
N VAL A 445 3.43 -11.11 -6.43
CA VAL A 445 2.66 -12.34 -6.65
C VAL A 445 2.31 -12.97 -5.30
N ARG A 446 1.02 -13.10 -5.02
CA ARG A 446 0.49 -13.88 -3.89
C ARG A 446 0.32 -15.34 -4.28
N GLY A 447 0.02 -16.21 -3.31
CA GLY A 447 -0.42 -17.59 -3.57
C GLY A 447 0.71 -18.60 -3.82
N ARG A 448 0.32 -19.85 -4.06
CA ARG A 448 1.21 -21.00 -4.35
C ARG A 448 0.68 -21.91 -5.47
N ARG A 449 1.46 -22.94 -5.81
CA ARG A 449 1.20 -23.86 -6.92
C ARG A 449 0.14 -24.85 -6.50
N GLY A 450 -0.90 -24.96 -7.32
CA GLY A 450 -1.93 -25.99 -7.27
C GLY A 450 -3.20 -25.52 -7.97
N ASN A 451 -4.28 -26.27 -7.79
CA ASN A 451 -5.63 -25.71 -7.89
C ASN A 451 -6.15 -25.33 -6.49
N ILE A 452 -7.25 -24.58 -6.41
CA ILE A 452 -7.77 -24.02 -5.15
C ILE A 452 -8.00 -25.11 -4.09
N VAL A 453 -8.52 -26.28 -4.47
CA VAL A 453 -8.77 -27.40 -3.54
C VAL A 453 -7.46 -27.99 -3.00
N GLN A 454 -6.38 -28.00 -3.80
CA GLN A 454 -5.06 -28.46 -3.38
C GLN A 454 -4.31 -27.47 -2.49
N VAL A 455 -4.53 -26.16 -2.66
CA VAL A 455 -3.76 -25.12 -1.94
C VAL A 455 -4.50 -24.50 -0.76
N TYR A 456 -5.83 -24.67 -0.69
CA TYR A 456 -6.67 -24.20 0.42
C TYR A 456 -6.09 -24.60 1.79
N PRO A 457 -6.11 -23.70 2.80
CA PRO A 457 -6.69 -22.35 2.79
C PRO A 457 -5.84 -21.24 2.15
N SER A 458 -4.59 -21.53 1.75
CA SER A 458 -3.80 -20.59 0.93
C SER A 458 -4.45 -20.38 -0.45
N VAL A 459 -4.02 -19.37 -1.20
CA VAL A 459 -4.56 -19.08 -2.54
C VAL A 459 -3.68 -19.60 -3.68
N GLU A 460 -4.26 -19.70 -4.87
CA GLU A 460 -3.55 -19.93 -6.14
C GLU A 460 -2.74 -18.68 -6.54
N TYR A 461 -1.75 -18.82 -7.44
CA TYR A 461 -0.98 -17.63 -7.88
C TYR A 461 -1.85 -16.59 -8.56
N ASP A 462 -1.68 -15.35 -8.12
CA ASP A 462 -2.23 -14.17 -8.79
C ASP A 462 -1.33 -12.96 -8.55
N PHE A 463 -1.45 -11.95 -9.41
CA PHE A 463 -0.77 -10.68 -9.20
C PHE A 463 -1.51 -9.86 -8.14
N ILE A 464 -0.77 -9.12 -7.33
CA ILE A 464 -1.34 -8.20 -6.36
C ILE A 464 -0.81 -6.76 -6.54
N PRO A 465 -1.72 -5.77 -6.63
CA PRO A 465 -3.17 -5.90 -6.83
C PRO A 465 -3.53 -6.33 -8.27
N ALA A 466 -4.54 -7.20 -8.41
CA ALA A 466 -4.98 -7.70 -9.73
C ALA A 466 -5.63 -6.61 -10.62
N ASN A 467 -6.06 -5.49 -10.03
CA ASN A 467 -6.44 -4.27 -10.73
C ASN A 467 -5.73 -3.09 -10.07
N LEU A 468 -4.67 -2.58 -10.71
CA LEU A 468 -3.92 -1.42 -10.24
C LEU A 468 -4.36 -0.16 -11.00
N VAL A 469 -4.46 0.97 -10.31
CA VAL A 469 -4.65 2.31 -10.92
C VAL A 469 -3.59 3.25 -10.35
N VAL A 470 -2.80 3.90 -11.21
CA VAL A 470 -1.68 4.78 -10.84
C VAL A 470 -1.55 5.96 -11.80
N GLU A 471 -0.98 7.08 -11.37
CA GLU A 471 -0.70 8.20 -12.28
C GLU A 471 0.51 7.91 -13.18
N GLN A 472 0.51 8.50 -14.38
CA GLN A 472 1.67 8.57 -15.25
C GLN A 472 2.90 9.11 -14.51
N GLY A 473 4.00 8.38 -14.58
CA GLY A 473 5.24 8.68 -13.86
C GLY A 473 5.37 8.04 -12.48
N THR A 474 4.38 7.27 -12.02
CA THR A 474 4.53 6.36 -10.85
C THR A 474 5.55 5.27 -11.15
N LEU A 475 6.33 4.86 -10.16
CA LEU A 475 7.27 3.74 -10.24
C LEU A 475 6.60 2.47 -9.70
N LEU A 476 6.61 1.39 -10.48
CA LEU A 476 6.21 0.06 -10.01
C LEU A 476 7.45 -0.76 -9.67
N HIS A 477 7.45 -1.37 -8.50
CA HIS A 477 8.47 -2.33 -8.10
C HIS A 477 7.97 -3.75 -8.38
N PHE A 478 8.37 -4.32 -9.53
CA PHE A 478 8.00 -5.68 -9.90
C PHE A 478 8.93 -6.68 -9.23
N GLN A 479 8.39 -7.46 -8.30
CA GLN A 479 9.18 -8.45 -7.56
C GLN A 479 8.28 -9.58 -7.05
N TRP A 480 8.78 -10.80 -7.00
CA TRP A 480 8.14 -11.90 -6.29
C TRP A 480 9.17 -12.93 -5.87
N THR A 481 8.79 -13.75 -4.90
CA THR A 481 9.53 -14.94 -4.50
C THR A 481 8.63 -16.16 -4.61
N GLY A 482 9.23 -17.33 -4.72
CA GLY A 482 8.55 -18.62 -4.76
C GLY A 482 9.39 -19.70 -4.12
N SER A 483 8.83 -20.91 -3.96
CA SER A 483 9.56 -22.06 -3.40
C SER A 483 9.57 -23.30 -4.30
N ASP A 484 10.70 -24.00 -4.30
CA ASP A 484 10.86 -25.38 -4.81
C ASP A 484 10.46 -26.44 -3.78
N ALA A 485 10.14 -26.03 -2.55
CA ALA A 485 9.58 -26.90 -1.52
C ALA A 485 8.06 -27.12 -1.68
N ASN A 486 7.43 -26.71 -2.79
CA ASN A 486 6.00 -27.01 -2.97
C ASN A 486 5.77 -28.52 -3.19
N ASN A 487 4.60 -29.02 -2.78
CA ASN A 487 4.15 -30.39 -3.02
C ASN A 487 4.21 -30.75 -4.51
N ASN A 488 4.79 -31.91 -4.83
CA ASN A 488 4.98 -32.39 -6.20
C ASN A 488 3.66 -32.75 -6.90
N ASN A 489 2.61 -33.09 -6.15
CA ASN A 489 1.30 -33.46 -6.70
C ASN A 489 0.38 -32.24 -7.00
N ASN A 490 0.82 -31.03 -6.70
CA ASN A 490 0.02 -29.83 -6.96
C ASN A 490 0.04 -29.44 -8.44
N ALA A 491 -1.15 -29.23 -8.99
CA ALA A 491 -1.37 -28.93 -10.40
C ALA A 491 -0.73 -27.59 -10.83
N GLY A 492 -0.21 -27.52 -12.04
CA GLY A 492 0.38 -26.32 -12.64
C GLY A 492 1.33 -26.66 -13.78
N ASN A 493 1.78 -25.66 -14.52
CA ASN A 493 2.76 -25.86 -15.59
C ASN A 493 4.20 -25.86 -15.07
N GLY A 494 5.11 -26.48 -15.82
CA GLY A 494 6.51 -26.62 -15.42
C GLY A 494 6.76 -27.73 -14.39
N ARG A 495 8.05 -27.91 -14.04
CA ARG A 495 8.58 -28.96 -13.17
C ARG A 495 7.77 -29.08 -11.87
N ALA A 496 7.44 -30.32 -11.50
CA ALA A 496 6.67 -30.62 -10.29
C ALA A 496 7.32 -30.01 -9.04
N GLY A 497 6.48 -29.50 -8.13
CA GLY A 497 6.92 -28.83 -6.90
C GLY A 497 7.62 -27.49 -7.08
N THR A 498 7.73 -26.94 -8.30
CA THR A 498 8.33 -25.61 -8.52
C THR A 498 7.26 -24.52 -8.57
N ASP A 499 7.35 -23.56 -7.65
CA ASP A 499 6.72 -22.24 -7.73
C ASP A 499 7.56 -21.34 -8.64
N ARG A 500 7.02 -20.94 -9.79
CA ARG A 500 7.60 -19.90 -10.65
C ARG A 500 6.49 -19.08 -11.26
N SER A 501 6.69 -17.77 -11.29
CA SER A 501 5.82 -16.81 -11.97
C SER A 501 6.61 -15.98 -12.98
N ASN A 502 5.90 -15.42 -13.95
CA ASN A 502 6.42 -14.51 -14.96
C ASN A 502 5.33 -13.51 -15.36
N LEU A 503 5.69 -12.49 -16.13
CA LEU A 503 4.78 -11.44 -16.54
C LEU A 503 4.96 -11.15 -18.04
N VAL A 504 3.90 -11.33 -18.82
CA VAL A 504 3.83 -10.95 -20.24
C VAL A 504 2.60 -10.08 -20.49
N GLN A 505 2.69 -9.15 -21.44
CA GLN A 505 1.55 -8.32 -21.81
C GLN A 505 0.58 -9.09 -22.73
N VAL A 506 -0.71 -8.94 -22.53
CA VAL A 506 -1.80 -9.51 -23.36
C VAL A 506 -2.73 -8.39 -23.83
N GLN A 507 -3.53 -8.63 -24.88
CA GLN A 507 -4.43 -7.61 -25.42
C GLN A 507 -5.59 -7.28 -24.47
N SER A 508 -6.10 -8.28 -23.74
CA SER A 508 -7.15 -8.12 -22.72
C SER A 508 -7.04 -9.22 -21.67
N ARG A 509 -7.75 -9.10 -20.53
CA ARG A 509 -7.86 -10.20 -19.54
C ARG A 509 -8.52 -11.46 -20.12
N SER A 510 -9.28 -11.36 -21.20
CA SER A 510 -9.87 -12.51 -21.89
C SER A 510 -8.83 -13.32 -22.67
N GLU A 511 -7.75 -12.69 -23.13
CA GLU A 511 -6.72 -13.32 -23.96
C GLU A 511 -5.69 -14.12 -23.17
N THR A 512 -5.17 -15.17 -23.79
CA THR A 512 -4.09 -16.03 -23.24
C THR A 512 -2.80 -15.95 -24.05
N VAL A 513 -2.86 -15.40 -25.27
CA VAL A 513 -1.73 -15.23 -26.18
C VAL A 513 -1.00 -13.92 -25.84
N PRO A 514 0.32 -13.95 -25.59
CA PRO A 514 1.10 -12.74 -25.37
C PRO A 514 1.10 -11.83 -26.60
N LEU A 515 1.12 -10.51 -26.40
CA LEU A 515 1.32 -9.56 -27.49
C LEU A 515 2.70 -9.80 -28.16
N PRO A 516 2.78 -9.73 -29.50
CA PRO A 516 4.05 -9.87 -30.19
C PRO A 516 4.97 -8.70 -29.85
N ILE A 517 6.26 -8.98 -29.66
CA ILE A 517 7.28 -7.93 -29.55
C ILE A 517 7.36 -7.24 -30.92
N GLU A 518 6.99 -5.95 -30.98
CA GLU A 518 7.16 -5.12 -32.17
C GLU A 518 8.64 -5.10 -32.61
N LYS A 519 8.98 -5.91 -33.62
CA LYS A 519 10.26 -5.78 -34.33
C LYS A 519 10.36 -4.34 -34.87
N PRO A 520 11.47 -3.62 -34.60
CA PRO A 520 11.66 -2.31 -35.22
C PRO A 520 11.66 -2.48 -36.75
N PRO A 521 10.96 -1.62 -37.51
CA PRO A 521 10.97 -1.69 -38.96
C PRO A 521 12.38 -1.38 -39.47
N GLY A 522 12.91 -2.25 -40.34
CA GLY A 522 14.22 -2.04 -40.99
C GLY A 522 15.43 -2.77 -40.38
N GLY A 523 15.24 -3.90 -39.70
CA GLY A 523 16.33 -4.83 -39.40
C GLY A 523 16.39 -5.96 -40.45
N PHE A 524 17.39 -5.95 -41.33
CA PHE A 524 17.71 -7.12 -42.16
C PHE A 524 17.90 -8.33 -41.25
N ALA A 525 17.17 -9.41 -41.50
CA ALA A 525 17.55 -10.70 -40.94
C ALA A 525 18.91 -11.08 -41.56
N PRO A 526 19.91 -11.52 -40.78
CA PRO A 526 20.96 -12.32 -41.37
C PRO A 526 20.26 -13.58 -41.90
N ALA A 527 20.27 -13.75 -43.23
CA ALA A 527 19.96 -15.05 -43.78
C ALA A 527 20.94 -16.06 -43.17
N CYS A 528 20.44 -17.21 -42.74
CA CYS A 528 21.31 -18.35 -42.47
C CYS A 528 21.93 -18.73 -43.82
N ILE A 529 23.16 -18.28 -44.06
CA ILE A 529 23.95 -18.76 -45.19
C ILE A 529 24.57 -20.07 -44.72
N ASP A 530 23.97 -21.19 -45.12
CA ASP A 530 24.60 -22.50 -45.02
C ASP A 530 25.88 -22.48 -45.86
N PHE A 531 27.03 -22.47 -45.20
CA PHE A 531 28.31 -22.81 -45.81
C PHE A 531 28.63 -24.28 -45.49
N PRO A 532 28.51 -25.20 -46.47
CA PRO A 532 28.82 -26.60 -46.23
C PRO A 532 30.34 -26.81 -46.18
N GLY A 533 30.83 -27.13 -44.98
CA GLY A 533 32.13 -27.79 -44.77
C GLY A 533 33.33 -26.88 -44.52
N MET A 534 33.78 -26.85 -43.28
CA MET A 534 35.19 -27.07 -42.92
C MET A 534 35.31 -27.48 -41.44
N ALA A 535 36.32 -28.28 -41.11
CA ALA A 535 36.45 -28.91 -39.79
C ALA A 535 37.30 -28.08 -38.82
N SER A 536 37.03 -28.26 -37.52
CA SER A 536 37.95 -28.16 -36.37
C SER A 536 39.07 -27.11 -36.40
N ALA A 537 38.90 -26.04 -35.62
CA ALA A 537 40.03 -25.35 -34.97
C ALA A 537 39.60 -24.73 -33.62
N THR A 538 40.32 -25.07 -32.56
CA THR A 538 40.29 -24.41 -31.25
C THR A 538 41.07 -23.10 -31.28
N VAL A 539 40.51 -21.98 -30.82
CA VAL A 539 41.27 -20.76 -30.51
C VAL A 539 40.74 -20.13 -29.21
N GLU A 540 41.68 -19.68 -28.38
CA GLU A 540 41.49 -19.21 -27.02
C GLU A 540 41.58 -17.67 -26.94
N SER A 541 40.71 -17.06 -26.13
CA SER A 541 40.89 -15.74 -25.48
C SER A 541 40.83 -14.41 -26.27
N GLN A 542 40.14 -13.45 -25.61
CA GLN A 542 40.26 -11.97 -25.66
C GLN A 542 39.56 -11.16 -26.80
N PRO A 543 39.09 -9.91 -26.51
CA PRO A 543 37.94 -9.32 -27.21
C PRO A 543 38.21 -7.95 -27.89
N PRO A 544 37.28 -7.44 -28.74
CA PRO A 544 37.28 -6.04 -29.16
C PRO A 544 36.05 -5.23 -28.71
N LEU A 545 36.31 -4.28 -27.81
CA LEU A 545 35.91 -2.86 -27.80
C LEU A 545 34.42 -2.43 -27.80
N SER A 546 34.13 -1.54 -26.85
CA SER A 546 32.84 -0.93 -26.49
C SER A 546 32.65 0.51 -27.03
N PHE A 547 31.43 1.07 -26.98
CA PHE A 547 31.17 2.49 -27.34
C PHE A 547 30.04 3.18 -26.55
N VAL A 548 30.08 4.53 -26.42
CA VAL A 548 29.39 5.43 -25.44
C VAL A 548 28.87 6.75 -26.11
N LEU A 549 27.67 7.35 -25.90
CA LEU A 549 26.98 7.95 -24.72
C LEU A 549 25.41 7.83 -24.72
N LYS A 550 24.77 7.62 -23.55
CA LYS A 550 23.30 7.80 -23.22
C LYS A 550 22.30 6.99 -24.14
N GLY A 551 20.96 7.04 -24.07
CA GLY A 551 19.93 7.53 -23.09
C GLY A 551 18.76 6.50 -22.94
N GLY A 552 17.87 6.60 -21.93
CA GLY A 552 17.14 5.43 -21.37
C GLY A 552 15.63 5.31 -21.64
N ASP A 553 15.18 4.10 -22.03
CA ASP A 553 13.82 3.55 -21.85
C ASP A 553 13.67 2.15 -22.47
N LYS A 554 12.94 1.26 -21.78
CA LYS A 554 12.21 0.03 -22.23
C LYS A 554 12.10 -1.01 -21.12
N ALA A 555 11.14 -0.82 -20.24
CA ALA A 555 10.56 -1.90 -19.45
C ALA A 555 9.28 -2.41 -20.11
N PHE A 556 8.78 -3.55 -19.65
CA PHE A 556 7.57 -4.19 -20.16
C PHE A 556 6.31 -3.35 -19.95
N ILE A 557 5.25 -3.69 -20.69
CA ILE A 557 4.16 -2.82 -21.15
C ILE A 557 4.58 -2.03 -22.41
N ASN A 558 3.74 -1.99 -23.46
CA ASN A 558 3.98 -1.22 -24.68
C ASN A 558 3.86 0.29 -24.41
N GLN A 559 4.89 0.86 -23.77
CA GLN A 559 4.99 2.27 -23.44
C GLN A 559 5.49 3.12 -24.63
N ARG A 560 5.03 2.84 -25.85
CA ARG A 560 5.30 3.67 -27.04
C ARG A 560 4.10 4.56 -27.37
N PRO A 561 4.28 5.88 -27.59
CA PRO A 561 3.28 6.68 -28.28
C PRO A 561 3.16 6.24 -29.75
N PRO A 562 1.99 6.42 -30.40
CA PRO A 562 1.83 6.12 -31.82
C PRO A 562 2.82 6.93 -32.69
N LEU A 563 3.27 6.30 -33.77
CA LEU A 563 4.39 6.73 -34.62
C LEU A 563 4.35 8.21 -35.05
N GLY A 564 5.32 8.99 -34.58
CA GLY A 564 5.56 10.37 -35.02
C GLY A 564 6.84 10.97 -34.44
N THR A 565 7.87 11.10 -35.29
CA THR A 565 9.22 11.70 -35.06
C THR A 565 10.33 10.67 -34.82
N ILE A 566 11.15 10.44 -35.86
CA ILE A 566 12.38 9.64 -35.79
C ILE A 566 13.54 10.57 -35.40
N ALA A 567 14.09 10.39 -34.20
CA ALA A 567 15.38 10.94 -33.80
C ALA A 567 16.40 9.80 -33.66
N VAL A 568 17.40 9.79 -34.54
CA VAL A 568 18.47 8.77 -34.53
C VAL A 568 19.55 9.19 -33.54
N VAL A 569 19.71 8.44 -32.44
CA VAL A 569 20.78 8.63 -31.45
C VAL A 569 21.48 7.29 -31.19
N THR A 570 22.80 7.28 -31.28
CA THR A 570 23.67 6.09 -31.15
C THR A 570 24.20 5.91 -29.72
N THR A 571 24.70 4.70 -29.40
CA THR A 571 24.41 4.06 -28.08
C THR A 571 25.56 3.38 -27.31
N PRO A 572 25.54 3.50 -25.97
CA PRO A 572 25.86 2.49 -24.94
C PRO A 572 24.64 2.07 -24.12
N GLN A 573 23.57 2.87 -24.05
CA GLN A 573 22.41 2.49 -23.23
C GLN A 573 21.64 1.30 -23.82
N ARG A 574 22.02 0.85 -25.03
CA ARG A 574 21.73 -0.51 -25.52
C ARG A 574 22.07 -1.61 -24.51
N LEU A 575 23.16 -1.51 -23.76
CA LEU A 575 23.59 -2.57 -22.83
C LEU A 575 22.79 -2.62 -21.52
N LYS A 576 22.24 -1.48 -21.05
CA LYS A 576 21.32 -1.48 -19.88
C LYS A 576 19.86 -1.76 -20.28
N GLY A 577 19.43 -1.30 -21.46
CA GLY A 577 18.06 -1.52 -21.96
C GLY A 577 17.75 -2.96 -22.38
N ARG A 578 18.72 -3.69 -22.97
CA ARG A 578 18.57 -5.12 -23.25
C ARG A 578 18.36 -5.93 -21.97
N LYS A 579 19.24 -5.74 -20.97
CA LYS A 579 19.19 -6.36 -19.62
C LYS A 579 17.90 -6.16 -18.80
N LEU A 580 16.91 -5.41 -19.28
CA LEU A 580 15.60 -5.31 -18.68
C LEU A 580 14.57 -6.15 -19.45
N VAL A 581 14.60 -6.13 -20.78
CA VAL A 581 13.81 -7.04 -21.63
C VAL A 581 14.25 -8.50 -21.42
N ASP A 582 15.55 -8.74 -21.27
CA ASP A 582 16.20 -10.01 -20.90
C ASP A 582 15.99 -10.39 -19.41
N ARG A 583 15.06 -9.74 -18.70
CA ARG A 583 14.62 -10.09 -17.35
C ARG A 583 13.12 -10.35 -17.25
N PHE A 584 12.29 -9.65 -18.05
CA PHE A 584 10.84 -9.70 -17.90
C PHE A 584 10.11 -10.74 -18.78
N ALA A 585 10.59 -11.04 -20.00
CA ALA A 585 9.96 -12.06 -20.86
C ALA A 585 10.91 -13.10 -21.46
N TYR A 586 12.21 -12.88 -21.38
CA TYR A 586 13.21 -13.92 -21.55
C TYR A 586 13.88 -14.12 -20.20
N LEU A 587 13.75 -15.33 -19.65
CA LEU A 587 14.82 -15.84 -18.80
C LEU A 587 16.05 -15.96 -19.67
N ASP A 588 17.21 -15.74 -19.07
CA ASP A 588 18.50 -16.01 -19.68
C ASP A 588 18.61 -17.50 -20.05
N GLN A 589 18.23 -17.82 -21.29
CA GLN A 589 18.48 -19.11 -21.95
C GLN A 589 19.81 -19.07 -22.72
N ASP A 590 20.46 -17.90 -22.81
CA ASP A 590 21.67 -17.67 -23.61
C ASP A 590 22.93 -18.05 -22.83
N THR A 591 22.91 -18.03 -21.49
CA THR A 591 23.97 -18.66 -20.66
C THR A 591 23.75 -20.15 -20.41
N ILE A 592 22.55 -20.69 -20.69
CA ILE A 592 22.30 -22.14 -20.76
C ILE A 592 22.55 -22.63 -22.20
N VAL A 593 23.82 -22.55 -22.62
CA VAL A 593 24.31 -22.95 -23.95
C VAL A 593 24.18 -24.48 -24.21
N THR A 594 23.66 -25.24 -23.24
CA THR A 594 23.15 -26.60 -23.46
C THR A 594 21.63 -26.62 -23.24
N CYS A 595 20.88 -26.51 -24.34
CA CYS A 595 19.44 -26.79 -24.38
C CYS A 595 19.15 -28.26 -24.04
N ASN A 596 19.18 -28.59 -22.75
CA ASN A 596 18.57 -29.82 -22.26
C ASN A 596 17.05 -29.70 -22.46
N TRP A 597 16.44 -30.76 -22.98
CA TRP A 597 15.11 -30.76 -23.61
C TRP A 597 13.95 -30.47 -22.64
N THR A 598 14.27 -30.26 -21.36
CA THR A 598 13.35 -30.10 -20.23
C THR A 598 13.12 -28.64 -19.79
N ASN A 599 13.90 -27.65 -20.25
CA ASN A 599 13.83 -26.28 -19.72
C ASN A 599 13.00 -25.29 -20.57
N CYS A 600 13.26 -25.20 -21.88
CA CYS A 600 13.12 -23.95 -22.63
C CYS A 600 11.69 -23.43 -22.88
N LYS A 601 10.64 -24.20 -22.55
CA LYS A 601 9.22 -23.82 -22.78
C LYS A 601 8.45 -23.46 -21.52
N GLN A 602 8.92 -23.87 -20.35
CA GLN A 602 8.15 -23.82 -19.11
C GLN A 602 8.87 -23.13 -17.95
N LEU A 603 9.99 -22.45 -18.18
CA LEU A 603 10.73 -21.73 -17.13
C LEU A 603 11.25 -22.65 -16.00
N ASN A 604 11.67 -23.87 -16.33
CA ASN A 604 11.98 -24.90 -15.33
C ASN A 604 13.35 -24.73 -14.65
N GLY A 605 14.26 -23.96 -15.26
CA GLY A 605 15.52 -23.52 -14.67
C GLY A 605 15.56 -22.03 -14.32
N ALA A 606 14.39 -21.41 -14.17
CA ALA A 606 14.28 -20.07 -13.60
C ALA A 606 14.62 -20.10 -12.11
N SER A 607 15.11 -18.98 -11.55
CA SER A 607 15.02 -18.76 -10.11
C SER A 607 13.56 -18.61 -9.67
N ALA A 608 13.25 -18.99 -8.42
CA ALA A 608 11.94 -18.74 -7.82
C ALA A 608 11.76 -17.27 -7.42
N TYR A 609 12.88 -16.63 -7.06
CA TYR A 609 13.00 -15.22 -6.79
C TYR A 609 13.19 -14.41 -8.08
N PHE A 610 12.49 -13.28 -8.16
CA PHE A 610 12.61 -12.30 -9.23
C PHE A 610 12.54 -10.88 -8.64
N ASP A 611 13.51 -10.05 -9.02
CA ASP A 611 13.56 -8.61 -8.74
C ASP A 611 13.83 -7.86 -10.06
N GLY A 612 12.80 -7.14 -10.52
CA GLY A 612 12.83 -6.30 -11.71
C GLY A 612 13.32 -4.87 -11.45
N GLY A 613 13.49 -4.47 -10.19
CA GLY A 613 13.74 -3.10 -9.77
C GLY A 613 12.56 -2.14 -10.03
N LEU A 614 12.84 -0.84 -9.91
CA LEU A 614 11.87 0.23 -10.12
C LEU A 614 11.62 0.50 -11.61
N VAL A 615 10.36 0.48 -12.02
CA VAL A 615 9.92 0.66 -13.40
C VAL A 615 8.93 1.82 -13.52
N GLU A 616 9.26 2.87 -14.26
CA GLU A 616 8.38 4.04 -14.44
C GLU A 616 7.22 3.75 -15.42
N MET A 617 6.01 4.17 -15.04
CA MET A 617 4.80 4.06 -15.84
C MET A 617 4.65 5.27 -16.77
N LYS A 618 5.24 5.21 -17.98
CA LYS A 618 5.32 6.38 -18.87
C LYS A 618 4.15 6.58 -19.82
N VAL A 619 3.35 5.54 -20.09
CA VAL A 619 2.24 5.62 -21.05
C VAL A 619 0.90 5.38 -20.36
N ALA A 620 0.04 6.38 -20.46
CA ALA A 620 -1.35 6.33 -20.04
C ALA A 620 -2.16 5.30 -20.86
N GLY A 621 -3.14 4.67 -20.22
CA GLY A 621 -3.95 3.60 -20.77
C GLY A 621 -4.01 2.39 -19.83
N THR A 622 -4.84 1.41 -20.18
CA THR A 622 -4.96 0.15 -19.44
C THR A 622 -4.10 -0.92 -20.08
N HIS A 623 -3.20 -1.50 -19.29
CA HIS A 623 -2.24 -2.50 -19.72
C HIS A 623 -2.54 -3.82 -19.05
N HIS A 624 -2.90 -4.83 -19.84
CA HIS A 624 -3.24 -6.15 -19.33
C HIS A 624 -2.01 -7.06 -19.31
N VAL A 625 -1.82 -7.79 -18.21
CA VAL A 625 -0.69 -8.69 -18.01
C VAL A 625 -1.16 -10.08 -17.57
N ALA A 626 -0.40 -11.10 -17.93
CA ALA A 626 -0.68 -12.50 -17.61
C ALA A 626 0.62 -13.24 -17.24
N SER A 627 0.51 -14.29 -16.44
CA SER A 627 1.56 -15.31 -16.29
C SER A 627 1.31 -16.48 -17.24
N THR A 628 2.31 -16.87 -18.02
CA THR A 628 2.23 -18.08 -18.87
C THR A 628 2.42 -19.37 -18.08
N ARG A 629 2.84 -19.29 -16.81
CA ARG A 629 2.94 -20.45 -15.89
C ARG A 629 1.59 -20.85 -15.28
N ASN A 630 0.65 -19.93 -15.09
CA ASN A 630 -0.61 -20.19 -14.36
C ASN A 630 -1.86 -19.63 -15.06
N ASN A 631 -2.26 -20.26 -16.17
CA ASN A 631 -3.56 -20.03 -16.78
C ASN A 631 -4.09 -21.33 -17.38
N ASP A 632 -4.95 -22.01 -16.63
CA ASP A 632 -5.60 -23.27 -16.99
C ASP A 632 -7.07 -23.16 -16.57
N PHE A 633 -8.00 -23.48 -17.49
CA PHE A 633 -9.40 -23.05 -17.46
C PHE A 633 -10.27 -23.68 -16.33
N SER A 634 -9.65 -24.33 -15.34
CA SER A 634 -10.31 -24.92 -14.16
C SER A 634 -10.96 -23.90 -13.23
N ASN A 635 -10.38 -22.68 -13.18
CA ASN A 635 -10.65 -21.55 -12.27
C ASN A 635 -9.43 -20.60 -12.22
N ARG A 636 -8.25 -21.05 -12.70
CA ARG A 636 -6.96 -20.36 -12.57
C ARG A 636 -6.72 -19.35 -13.67
N SER A 637 -6.67 -18.06 -13.31
CA SER A 637 -6.29 -17.00 -14.25
C SER A 637 -5.39 -15.97 -13.57
N HIS A 638 -4.09 -16.24 -13.55
CA HIS A 638 -3.06 -15.31 -13.07
C HIS A 638 -2.89 -14.16 -14.08
N LYS A 639 -3.83 -13.21 -14.03
CA LYS A 639 -3.94 -12.07 -14.96
C LYS A 639 -4.43 -10.83 -14.27
N ALA A 640 -3.84 -9.69 -14.61
CA ALA A 640 -4.13 -8.41 -13.98
C ALA A 640 -4.21 -7.27 -15.00
N SER A 641 -4.66 -6.10 -14.52
CA SER A 641 -4.74 -4.87 -15.31
C SER A 641 -4.11 -3.71 -14.55
N ILE A 642 -3.17 -3.03 -15.21
CA ILE A 642 -2.50 -1.83 -14.70
C ILE A 642 -3.02 -0.65 -15.51
N THR A 643 -3.85 0.19 -14.91
CA THR A 643 -4.39 1.40 -15.53
C THR A 643 -3.52 2.59 -15.14
N VAL A 644 -2.77 3.11 -16.10
CA VAL A 644 -2.01 4.34 -15.94
C VAL A 644 -2.91 5.50 -16.35
N THR A 645 -3.35 6.31 -15.39
CA THR A 645 -4.08 7.54 -15.70
C THR A 645 -3.11 8.56 -16.29
N GLY A 646 -3.56 9.33 -17.27
CA GLY A 646 -2.78 10.46 -17.79
C GLY A 646 -2.65 11.56 -16.74
N PHE A 647 -1.82 12.56 -17.02
CA PHE A 647 -1.79 13.79 -16.24
C PHE A 647 -3.15 14.52 -16.31
N ASN A 648 -4.05 14.19 -15.38
CA ASN A 648 -5.30 14.89 -15.20
C ASN A 648 -5.00 16.28 -14.62
N LEU A 649 -5.31 17.33 -15.40
CA LEU A 649 -5.26 18.73 -14.99
C LEU A 649 -6.40 19.12 -14.02
N GLU A 650 -7.02 18.15 -13.35
CA GLU A 650 -8.17 18.30 -12.43
C GLU A 650 -7.86 19.21 -11.22
N LEU A 651 -6.58 19.33 -10.82
CA LEU A 651 -6.17 20.31 -9.81
C LEU A 651 -6.38 21.76 -10.30
N TYR A 652 -6.16 22.03 -11.59
CA TYR A 652 -6.39 23.35 -12.17
C TYR A 652 -7.88 23.63 -12.43
N GLU A 653 -8.69 22.62 -12.75
CA GLU A 653 -10.15 22.82 -12.87
C GLU A 653 -10.76 23.17 -11.51
N ASN A 654 -10.37 22.48 -10.44
CA ASN A 654 -10.85 22.79 -9.09
C ASN A 654 -10.34 24.15 -8.56
N ILE A 655 -9.10 24.54 -8.86
CA ILE A 655 -8.59 25.88 -8.53
C ILE A 655 -9.28 26.97 -9.38
N ALA A 656 -9.51 26.74 -10.68
CA ALA A 656 -10.21 27.70 -11.54
C ALA A 656 -11.68 27.88 -11.13
N VAL A 657 -12.37 26.80 -10.76
CA VAL A 657 -13.73 26.84 -10.22
C VAL A 657 -13.76 27.47 -8.82
N GLY A 658 -12.77 27.18 -7.96
CA GLY A 658 -12.63 27.77 -6.63
C GLY A 658 -12.40 29.29 -6.67
N VAL A 659 -11.43 29.75 -7.45
CA VAL A 659 -11.18 31.19 -7.67
C VAL A 659 -12.35 31.86 -8.39
N GLY A 660 -12.97 31.17 -9.36
CA GLY A 660 -14.17 31.65 -10.06
C GLY A 660 -15.38 31.85 -9.14
N ARG A 661 -15.55 31.00 -8.11
CA ARG A 661 -16.57 31.14 -7.06
C ARG A 661 -16.23 32.23 -6.05
N PHE A 662 -14.97 32.34 -5.59
CA PHE A 662 -14.57 33.34 -4.59
C PHE A 662 -14.53 34.78 -5.14
N ALA A 663 -14.27 34.98 -6.44
CA ALA A 663 -14.15 36.31 -7.02
C ALA A 663 -15.46 36.90 -7.59
N GLY A 664 -16.58 36.18 -7.56
CA GLY A 664 -17.88 36.67 -8.03
C GLY A 664 -17.97 36.98 -9.54
N ILE A 665 -17.02 36.48 -10.34
CA ILE A 665 -16.86 36.84 -11.77
C ILE A 665 -17.97 36.24 -12.66
N LEU A 666 -18.72 35.24 -12.17
CA LEU A 666 -19.81 34.56 -12.89
C LEU A 666 -21.19 35.24 -12.78
N HIS A 667 -21.29 36.44 -12.20
CA HIS A 667 -22.46 37.32 -12.39
C HIS A 667 -22.09 38.51 -13.29
N PRO A 668 -23.03 39.02 -14.12
CA PRO A 668 -22.76 40.16 -15.00
C PRO A 668 -22.28 41.43 -14.27
N GLY A 669 -22.64 41.60 -12.99
CA GLY A 669 -22.10 42.68 -12.14
C GLY A 669 -20.60 42.55 -11.82
N GLY A 670 -20.06 41.33 -11.70
CA GLY A 670 -18.66 41.07 -11.34
C GLY A 670 -17.67 41.50 -12.44
N PHE A 671 -18.01 41.23 -13.70
CA PHE A 671 -17.22 41.72 -14.84
C PHE A 671 -17.23 43.25 -14.91
N CYS A 672 -18.39 43.89 -14.70
CA CYS A 672 -18.49 45.35 -14.63
C CYS A 672 -17.65 45.93 -13.48
N PHE A 673 -17.62 45.29 -12.31
CA PHE A 673 -16.82 45.71 -11.17
C PHE A 673 -15.31 45.61 -11.45
N LEU A 674 -14.85 44.52 -12.09
CA LEU A 674 -13.44 44.33 -12.43
C LEU A 674 -12.98 45.34 -13.49
N VAL A 675 -13.79 45.61 -14.52
CA VAL A 675 -13.52 46.65 -15.52
C VAL A 675 -13.48 48.04 -14.87
N LEU A 676 -14.39 48.34 -13.94
CA LEU A 676 -14.41 49.60 -13.18
C LEU A 676 -13.17 49.75 -12.29
N ALA A 677 -12.77 48.70 -11.58
CA ALA A 677 -11.58 48.69 -10.73
C ALA A 677 -10.31 48.96 -11.54
N VAL A 678 -10.15 48.31 -12.70
CA VAL A 678 -9.03 48.56 -13.63
C VAL A 678 -9.08 50.02 -14.14
N TYR A 679 -10.25 50.53 -14.51
CA TYR A 679 -10.40 51.92 -14.96
C TYR A 679 -10.01 52.95 -13.88
N LEU A 680 -10.41 52.72 -12.63
CA LEU A 680 -10.04 53.57 -11.49
C LEU A 680 -8.54 53.49 -11.19
N CYS A 681 -7.93 52.30 -11.23
CA CYS A 681 -6.48 52.15 -11.10
C CYS A 681 -5.70 52.90 -12.19
N VAL A 682 -6.17 52.87 -13.45
CA VAL A 682 -5.59 53.64 -14.55
C VAL A 682 -5.78 55.16 -14.34
N ALA A 683 -6.92 55.60 -13.80
CA ALA A 683 -7.12 57.00 -13.44
C ALA A 683 -6.17 57.47 -12.32
N VAL A 684 -5.99 56.69 -11.26
CA VAL A 684 -5.04 56.98 -10.17
C VAL A 684 -3.60 56.98 -10.68
N HIS A 685 -3.23 56.06 -11.58
CA HIS A 685 -1.90 56.06 -12.21
C HIS A 685 -1.67 57.30 -13.07
N ALA A 686 -2.65 57.67 -13.90
CA ALA A 686 -2.56 58.83 -14.78
C ALA A 686 -2.51 60.16 -14.00
N TYR A 687 -3.15 60.24 -12.83
CA TYR A 687 -3.01 61.34 -11.87
C TYR A 687 -1.61 61.38 -11.22
N ARG A 688 -1.13 60.23 -10.71
CA ARG A 688 0.19 60.14 -10.03
C ARG A 688 1.39 60.26 -10.96
N LYS A 689 1.24 60.03 -12.27
CA LYS A 689 2.32 60.14 -13.28
C LYS A 689 1.84 60.86 -14.54
N PRO A 690 1.81 62.21 -14.55
CA PRO A 690 1.35 63.00 -15.69
C PRO A 690 2.18 62.79 -16.96
N GLY A 691 3.49 62.49 -16.83
CA GLY A 691 4.37 62.16 -17.96
C GLY A 691 4.01 60.87 -18.72
N SER A 692 3.10 60.04 -18.21
CA SER A 692 2.70 58.77 -18.83
C SER A 692 1.93 58.94 -20.16
N TRP A 693 1.87 57.86 -20.94
CA TRP A 693 1.08 57.82 -22.17
C TRP A 693 -0.43 57.82 -21.88
N VAL A 694 -0.85 57.20 -20.76
CA VAL A 694 -2.26 57.18 -20.31
C VAL A 694 -2.78 58.54 -19.82
N PHE A 695 -1.94 59.54 -19.52
CA PHE A 695 -2.41 60.91 -19.25
C PHE A 695 -2.44 61.82 -20.51
N SER A 696 -2.11 61.29 -21.69
CA SER A 696 -2.14 62.02 -22.96
C SER A 696 -3.56 62.42 -23.40
N ARG A 697 -3.66 63.40 -24.32
CA ARG A 697 -4.94 63.93 -24.84
C ARG A 697 -5.89 62.86 -25.41
N ARG A 698 -5.36 61.72 -25.88
CA ARG A 698 -6.14 60.62 -26.49
C ARG A 698 -6.58 59.54 -25.48
N TYR A 699 -5.80 59.30 -24.43
CA TYR A 699 -5.99 58.14 -23.53
C TYR A 699 -6.32 58.52 -22.08
N ARG A 700 -6.36 59.82 -21.74
CA ARG A 700 -6.69 60.33 -20.42
C ARG A 700 -8.06 59.83 -19.92
N PRO A 701 -8.13 59.19 -18.74
CA PRO A 701 -9.38 58.80 -18.11
C PRO A 701 -10.29 60.02 -17.86
N ARG A 702 -11.51 59.97 -18.39
CA ARG A 702 -12.48 61.09 -18.34
C ARG A 702 -12.87 61.46 -16.91
N ILE A 703 -12.89 60.49 -15.99
CA ILE A 703 -13.20 60.71 -14.57
C ILE A 703 -12.29 61.76 -13.91
N LEU A 704 -11.04 61.90 -14.36
CA LEU A 704 -10.13 62.95 -13.87
C LEU A 704 -10.63 64.36 -14.23
N GLY A 705 -11.31 64.53 -15.36
CA GLY A 705 -11.91 65.80 -15.76
C GLY A 705 -13.19 66.16 -14.99
N CYS A 706 -13.85 65.17 -14.39
CA CYS A 706 -15.05 65.36 -13.57
C CYS A 706 -14.73 65.52 -12.07
N CYS A 707 -13.72 64.80 -11.57
CA CYS A 707 -13.40 64.74 -10.15
C CYS A 707 -12.31 65.72 -9.68
N LEU A 708 -11.54 66.32 -10.59
CA LEU A 708 -10.50 67.31 -10.25
C LEU A 708 -10.94 68.72 -10.67
N ARG A 709 -10.56 69.72 -9.88
CA ARG A 709 -10.79 71.13 -10.22
C ARG A 709 -10.04 71.49 -11.50
N LYS A 710 -10.64 72.35 -12.34
CA LYS A 710 -10.09 72.76 -13.64
C LYS A 710 -8.62 73.22 -13.56
N ALA A 711 -8.30 74.07 -12.59
CA ALA A 711 -6.93 74.54 -12.35
C ALA A 711 -5.93 73.40 -12.05
N THR A 712 -6.32 72.38 -11.28
CA THR A 712 -5.49 71.21 -11.00
C THR A 712 -5.24 70.39 -12.27
N MET A 713 -6.26 70.22 -13.11
CA MET A 713 -6.12 69.54 -14.39
C MET A 713 -5.24 70.29 -15.40
N GLU A 714 -5.29 71.62 -15.40
CA GLU A 714 -4.43 72.47 -16.23
C GLU A 714 -2.97 72.43 -15.76
N ALA A 715 -2.72 72.46 -14.45
CA ALA A 715 -1.38 72.28 -13.88
C ALA A 715 -0.74 70.94 -14.28
N LEU A 716 -1.46 69.82 -14.14
CA LEU A 716 -0.96 68.48 -14.54
C LEU A 716 -0.73 68.37 -16.06
N VAL A 717 -1.51 69.09 -16.89
CA VAL A 717 -1.28 69.17 -18.34
C VAL A 717 0.05 69.87 -18.65
N GLU A 718 0.34 70.96 -17.95
CA GLU A 718 1.57 71.73 -18.15
C GLU A 718 2.80 70.99 -17.62
N GLU A 719 2.70 70.34 -16.46
CA GLU A 719 3.73 69.43 -15.95
C GLU A 719 4.08 68.35 -16.98
N ARG A 720 3.06 67.71 -17.60
CA ARG A 720 3.28 66.75 -18.70
C ARG A 720 3.99 67.39 -19.89
N ARG A 721 3.64 68.62 -20.29
CA ARG A 721 4.31 69.32 -21.41
C ARG A 721 5.79 69.52 -21.11
N GLN A 722 6.12 69.99 -19.91
CA GLN A 722 7.50 70.19 -19.47
C GLN A 722 8.29 68.87 -19.40
N LEU A 723 7.72 67.81 -18.83
CA LEU A 723 8.34 66.48 -18.77
C LEU A 723 8.61 65.90 -20.17
N VAL A 724 7.63 65.96 -21.08
CA VAL A 724 7.80 65.47 -22.46
C VAL A 724 8.79 66.34 -23.24
N ALA A 725 8.84 67.65 -23.02
CA ALA A 725 9.84 68.53 -23.62
C ALA A 725 11.26 68.22 -23.10
N LYS A 726 11.42 67.93 -21.80
CA LYS A 726 12.70 67.50 -21.21
C LYS A 726 13.16 66.17 -21.80
N GLN A 727 12.28 65.17 -21.86
CA GLN A 727 12.58 63.87 -22.47
C GLN A 727 12.96 63.99 -23.96
N ARG A 728 12.30 64.87 -24.73
CA ARG A 728 12.68 65.14 -26.12
C ARG A 728 14.06 65.81 -26.24
N LYS A 729 14.41 66.74 -25.35
CA LYS A 729 15.76 67.35 -25.31
C LYS A 729 16.84 66.35 -24.91
N GLU A 730 16.57 65.46 -23.96
CA GLU A 730 17.49 64.38 -23.57
C GLU A 730 17.66 63.34 -24.68
N TRP A 731 16.58 63.01 -25.39
CA TRP A 731 16.62 62.11 -26.54
C TRP A 731 17.42 62.72 -27.71
N ALA A 732 17.21 64.00 -28.02
CA ALA A 732 18.01 64.72 -29.03
C ALA A 732 19.50 64.80 -28.65
N LYS A 733 19.83 65.02 -27.37
CA LYS A 733 21.22 64.96 -26.89
C LYS A 733 21.83 63.56 -27.06
N ARG A 734 21.07 62.49 -26.79
CA ARG A 734 21.55 61.10 -26.99
C ARG A 734 21.69 60.71 -28.45
N ALA A 735 20.81 61.21 -29.32
CA ALA A 735 20.94 61.01 -30.77
C ALA A 735 22.22 61.69 -31.29
N ASN A 736 22.46 62.95 -30.93
CA ASN A 736 23.65 63.69 -31.36
C ASN A 736 24.96 63.23 -30.69
N ALA A 737 24.89 62.53 -29.55
CA ALA A 737 26.06 61.92 -28.91
C ALA A 737 26.50 60.61 -29.58
N HIS A 738 25.67 60.00 -30.43
CA HIS A 738 26.00 58.79 -31.19
C HIS A 738 26.59 59.08 -32.58
N THR A 739 26.75 60.34 -32.95
CA THR A 739 27.25 60.78 -34.27
C THR A 739 28.56 61.58 -34.17
N ALA A 740 29.33 61.39 -33.10
CA ALA A 740 30.55 62.15 -32.81
C ALA A 740 31.85 61.31 -32.86
N ASP A 741 31.75 59.99 -32.99
CA ASP A 741 32.88 59.05 -33.04
C ASP A 741 33.00 58.41 -34.44
N GLU A 742 33.26 59.22 -35.48
CA GLU A 742 34.01 58.89 -36.70
C GLU A 742 34.13 60.16 -37.59
N GLU A 743 35.30 60.40 -38.21
CA GLU A 743 35.69 61.70 -38.77
C GLU A 743 35.20 61.98 -40.21
N GLY A 744 35.02 63.27 -40.54
CA GLY A 744 35.33 63.77 -41.90
C GLY A 744 34.35 64.73 -42.56
N GLY A 745 34.70 66.02 -42.60
CA GLY A 745 34.47 66.88 -43.77
C GLY A 745 33.12 67.61 -43.96
N THR A 746 33.21 68.94 -43.96
CA THR A 746 32.33 69.93 -44.62
C THR A 746 30.91 70.19 -44.10
N ASP A 747 30.65 71.47 -43.82
CA ASP A 747 29.33 72.02 -43.49
C ASP A 747 28.34 71.92 -44.66
N LYS A 748 27.16 71.32 -44.43
CA LYS A 748 25.85 71.91 -44.75
C LYS A 748 24.77 71.43 -43.79
N ALA A 749 24.07 72.36 -43.16
CA ALA A 749 22.82 72.08 -42.48
C ALA A 749 21.64 72.19 -43.46
N ALA A 750 20.78 71.18 -43.54
CA ALA A 750 19.32 71.27 -43.69
C ALA A 750 18.68 69.87 -43.89
N GLU A 751 17.47 69.71 -43.35
CA GLU A 751 16.43 68.73 -43.69
C GLU A 751 16.83 67.33 -44.23
N VAL A 752 16.71 66.33 -43.36
CA VAL A 752 16.30 64.98 -43.78
C VAL A 752 15.03 64.59 -43.01
N ALA A 753 13.94 64.46 -43.74
CA ALA A 753 12.73 63.79 -43.29
C ALA A 753 12.69 62.33 -43.80
N LEU A 754 11.82 61.52 -43.19
CA LEU A 754 11.46 60.13 -43.54
C LEU A 754 12.44 59.03 -43.07
N PRO A 755 11.97 57.78 -42.87
CA PRO A 755 10.57 57.30 -42.95
C PRO A 755 9.99 56.90 -41.58
N GLU A 756 8.66 56.99 -41.45
CA GLU A 756 7.93 56.38 -40.32
C GLU A 756 7.66 54.90 -40.65
N GLU A 757 8.64 54.02 -40.39
CA GLU A 757 8.37 52.57 -40.40
C GLU A 757 7.34 52.25 -39.31
N SER A 758 6.14 51.84 -39.74
CA SER A 758 5.07 51.45 -38.84
C SER A 758 5.43 50.14 -38.12
N MET A 759 5.99 50.25 -36.90
CA MET A 759 6.13 49.09 -36.01
C MET A 759 4.80 48.34 -35.94
N SER A 760 4.83 47.04 -36.25
CA SER A 760 3.66 46.18 -36.09
C SER A 760 3.18 46.21 -34.64
N TRP A 761 1.86 46.18 -34.44
CA TRP A 761 1.24 46.11 -33.12
C TRP A 761 1.83 44.95 -32.27
N PHE A 762 2.19 43.84 -32.90
CA PHE A 762 2.86 42.69 -32.26
C PHE A 762 4.30 42.99 -31.79
N GLN A 763 5.04 43.84 -32.50
CA GLN A 763 6.38 44.25 -32.09
C GLN A 763 6.32 45.26 -30.93
N GLY A 764 5.35 46.18 -30.97
CA GLY A 764 5.07 47.12 -29.88
C GLY A 764 4.67 46.42 -28.58
N THR A 765 3.77 45.43 -28.64
CA THR A 765 3.37 44.64 -27.46
C THR A 765 4.52 43.79 -26.93
N LYS A 766 5.24 43.02 -27.76
CA LYS A 766 6.41 42.24 -27.31
C LYS A 766 7.45 43.11 -26.60
N ARG A 767 7.75 44.32 -27.09
CA ARG A 767 8.70 45.25 -26.46
C ARG A 767 8.23 45.75 -25.10
N CYS A 768 6.94 46.05 -24.95
CA CYS A 768 6.36 46.54 -23.69
C CYS A 768 6.32 45.43 -22.62
N PHE A 769 5.97 44.19 -22.97
CA PHE A 769 5.86 43.09 -22.01
C PHE A 769 7.21 42.49 -21.61
N ARG A 770 8.23 42.55 -22.47
CA ARG A 770 9.61 42.15 -22.11
C ARG A 770 10.21 43.06 -21.02
N GLN A 771 9.80 44.33 -20.95
CA GLN A 771 10.15 45.22 -19.83
C GLN A 771 9.39 44.91 -18.53
N CYS A 772 8.35 44.07 -18.58
CA CYS A 772 7.57 43.62 -17.42
C CYS A 772 7.92 42.19 -16.97
N GLY A 773 8.98 41.56 -17.52
CA GLY A 773 9.53 40.29 -17.02
C GLY A 773 8.79 39.01 -17.42
N LEU A 774 7.78 39.07 -18.30
CA LEU A 774 7.03 37.88 -18.75
C LEU A 774 7.74 37.20 -19.93
N GLY A 775 7.98 35.88 -19.82
CA GLY A 775 8.66 35.07 -20.83
C GLY A 775 7.77 34.66 -22.00
N GLU A 776 8.37 34.27 -23.14
CA GLU A 776 7.59 33.95 -24.36
C GLU A 776 6.56 32.82 -24.16
N GLN A 777 6.85 31.80 -23.36
CA GLN A 777 5.88 30.73 -23.05
C GLN A 777 4.64 31.25 -22.30
N GLN A 778 4.81 32.21 -21.39
CA GLN A 778 3.69 32.82 -20.66
C GLN A 778 2.82 33.69 -21.58
N LEU A 779 3.43 34.33 -22.58
CA LEU A 779 2.70 35.05 -23.63
C LEU A 779 1.84 34.08 -24.47
N THR A 780 2.37 32.92 -24.84
CA THR A 780 1.59 31.91 -25.59
C THR A 780 0.41 31.39 -24.77
N THR A 781 0.63 31.05 -23.49
CA THR A 781 -0.44 30.59 -22.59
C THR A 781 -1.50 31.67 -22.36
N LEU A 782 -1.10 32.93 -22.18
CA LEU A 782 -2.04 34.06 -22.07
C LEU A 782 -2.86 34.24 -23.35
N MET A 783 -2.23 34.18 -24.52
CA MET A 783 -2.90 34.28 -25.82
C MET A 783 -3.88 33.13 -26.04
N PHE A 784 -3.52 31.89 -25.70
CA PHE A 784 -4.45 30.75 -25.76
C PHE A 784 -5.60 30.87 -24.74
N GLY A 785 -5.35 31.40 -23.54
CA GLY A 785 -6.39 31.69 -22.56
C GLY A 785 -7.40 32.71 -23.09
N VAL A 786 -6.91 33.84 -23.61
CA VAL A 786 -7.74 34.90 -24.21
C VAL A 786 -8.51 34.38 -25.44
N LEU A 787 -7.88 33.54 -26.29
CA LEU A 787 -8.53 32.95 -27.45
C LEU A 787 -9.68 32.00 -27.04
N ASN A 788 -9.50 31.17 -26.02
CA ASN A 788 -10.56 30.30 -25.50
C ASN A 788 -11.71 31.10 -24.88
N VAL A 789 -11.41 32.16 -24.12
CA VAL A 789 -12.44 33.08 -23.59
C VAL A 789 -13.21 33.77 -24.72
N LEU A 790 -12.54 34.19 -25.80
CA LEU A 790 -13.19 34.75 -26.99
C LEU A 790 -14.08 33.73 -27.71
N VAL A 791 -13.61 32.50 -27.92
CA VAL A 791 -14.42 31.42 -28.53
C VAL A 791 -15.63 31.10 -27.67
N PHE A 792 -15.49 31.03 -26.34
CA PHE A 792 -16.60 30.83 -25.42
C PHE A 792 -17.59 32.00 -25.43
N ALA A 793 -17.11 33.24 -25.42
CA ALA A 793 -17.95 34.44 -25.50
C ALA A 793 -18.71 34.52 -26.84
N ILE A 794 -18.07 34.19 -27.96
CA ILE A 794 -18.72 34.12 -29.28
C ILE A 794 -19.76 32.99 -29.30
N GLY A 795 -19.45 31.81 -28.75
CA GLY A 795 -20.40 30.72 -28.58
C GLY A 795 -21.62 31.12 -27.76
N PHE A 796 -21.40 31.74 -26.60
CA PHE A 796 -22.44 32.23 -25.70
C PHE A 796 -23.32 33.32 -26.34
N LEU A 797 -22.71 34.32 -26.99
CA LEU A 797 -23.43 35.39 -27.68
C LEU A 797 -24.21 34.88 -28.90
N SER A 798 -23.67 33.92 -29.66
CA SER A 798 -24.39 33.30 -30.78
C SER A 798 -25.60 32.47 -30.32
N ASN A 799 -25.56 31.90 -29.12
CA ASN A 799 -26.69 31.16 -28.53
C ASN A 799 -27.85 32.07 -28.09
N LEU A 800 -27.60 33.36 -27.81
CA LEU A 800 -28.64 34.34 -27.46
C LEU A 800 -29.51 34.78 -28.64
N SER A 801 -29.09 34.51 -29.89
CA SER A 801 -29.79 34.95 -31.11
C SER A 801 -30.60 33.86 -31.83
N GLY A 802 -30.75 32.69 -31.21
CA GLY A 802 -31.73 31.67 -31.62
C GLY A 802 -31.15 30.43 -32.33
N GLY A 803 -30.95 29.37 -31.55
CA GLY A 803 -30.99 27.98 -32.03
C GLY A 803 -29.73 27.43 -32.70
N PHE A 804 -29.41 26.18 -32.37
CA PHE A 804 -28.16 25.48 -32.70
C PHE A 804 -28.00 25.05 -34.18
N GLN A 805 -28.60 25.77 -35.14
CA GLN A 805 -28.62 25.39 -36.57
C GLN A 805 -28.18 26.48 -37.57
N LYS A 806 -27.75 27.68 -37.12
CA LYS A 806 -27.30 28.75 -38.03
C LYS A 806 -25.89 29.31 -37.76
N SER A 807 -25.09 28.63 -36.92
CA SER A 807 -23.71 29.05 -36.64
C SER A 807 -22.69 28.50 -37.65
N TRP A 808 -21.90 29.40 -38.23
CA TRP A 808 -20.77 29.09 -39.12
C TRP A 808 -19.61 28.35 -38.42
N ALA A 809 -19.64 28.19 -37.09
CA ALA A 809 -18.66 27.42 -36.34
C ALA A 809 -18.90 25.89 -36.37
N TYR A 810 -20.07 25.42 -36.83
CA TYR A 810 -20.43 24.00 -36.87
C TYR A 810 -19.44 23.10 -37.64
N PRO A 811 -18.86 23.49 -38.80
CA PRO A 811 -17.89 22.67 -39.52
C PRO A 811 -16.59 22.44 -38.75
N VAL A 812 -16.13 23.43 -37.98
CA VAL A 812 -14.85 23.37 -37.25
C VAL A 812 -14.94 22.43 -36.04
N ALA A 813 -16.09 22.42 -35.34
CA ALA A 813 -16.34 21.47 -34.26
C ALA A 813 -16.47 20.02 -34.78
N LYS A 814 -17.13 19.83 -35.93
CA LYS A 814 -17.40 18.49 -36.49
C LYS A 814 -16.15 17.82 -37.08
N ALA A 815 -15.15 18.59 -37.49
CA ALA A 815 -13.86 18.07 -37.97
C ALA A 815 -13.07 17.26 -36.91
N ARG A 816 -13.38 17.37 -35.61
CA ARG A 816 -12.84 16.51 -34.54
C ARG A 816 -13.75 15.34 -34.14
N ALA A 817 -14.98 15.28 -34.65
CA ALA A 817 -16.00 14.32 -34.21
C ALA A 817 -16.17 13.09 -35.12
N LEU A 818 -15.33 12.93 -36.14
CA LEU A 818 -15.39 11.79 -37.09
C LEU A 818 -14.65 10.53 -36.61
N GLY A 819 -14.27 10.46 -35.32
CA GLY A 819 -13.51 9.34 -34.75
C GLY A 819 -14.29 8.35 -33.88
N PHE A 820 -15.52 8.65 -33.46
CA PHE A 820 -16.30 7.78 -32.58
C PHE A 820 -17.78 7.78 -32.95
N HIS A 821 -18.24 6.69 -33.57
CA HIS A 821 -19.66 6.35 -33.63
C HIS A 821 -19.96 5.18 -32.69
N MET A 822 -20.92 5.40 -31.79
CA MET A 822 -21.47 4.44 -30.83
C MET A 822 -21.83 3.08 -31.43
N HIS A 823 -21.76 2.04 -30.58
CA HIS A 823 -22.91 1.16 -30.40
C HIS A 823 -23.14 0.87 -28.91
N VAL A 824 -24.22 1.45 -28.36
CA VAL A 824 -24.85 0.99 -27.12
C VAL A 824 -26.22 0.44 -27.53
N SER A 825 -26.49 -0.82 -27.20
CA SER A 825 -27.82 -1.42 -27.42
C SER A 825 -28.77 -1.03 -26.29
N ARG A 826 -30.05 -0.83 -26.63
CA ARG A 826 -31.15 -0.80 -25.68
C ARG A 826 -31.88 -2.15 -25.73
N THR A 827 -31.81 -2.90 -24.64
CA THR A 827 -32.91 -3.63 -23.94
C THR A 827 -32.29 -4.32 -22.75
#